data_AF-A0A972FTH1-F1
#
_entry.id   AF-A0A972FTH1-F1
#
_cell.length_a   1.000
_cell.length_b   1.000
_cell.length_c   1.000
_cell.angle_alpha   90.00
_cell.angle_beta   90.00
_cell.angle_gamma   90.00
#
_symmetry.space_group_name_H-M   'P 1'
#
loop_
_entity.id
_entity.type
_entity.pdbx_description
1 polymer ?
#
loop_
_entity_poly.entity_id
_entity_poly.type
_entity_poly.pdbx_seq_one_letter_code
_entity_poly.pdbx_strand_id
1 'polypeptide(L)'
;MKQFYAVLLFFFISICQGQIVDIPNENLKWNLLNHAPVIDLNYDGEIQLSEAQAATTLKLSNNFVEDYTSLSAFSNVTWLEIYGSYLTGMDFSIFPMLSHLDCHDNDLTSLDLSALANLTWLDCSRNALTSLDVSANSQLLILNCSTNAIDNLDVSMLFSLSTLKAYQNGMTTLIANGLTHLESVECFENDLSSLDLTGAQDLNYLDCGYNLLTSLTIQNPASLSVLKCPHNQLNSFDAAPFTSLTLLSCPSNGLTSVNVLGLTNLQTLAIGGNNLGTVDLSTLSNLIYLNVYDAQLTSLDLSNLVNLQTLMCSVNPLGSLNFSNCTQLKDINCFSNQLTQLDVSALPLLESLSCGDNQLITLHLNNNPLLYSLNCWGNQLTSLDLSANPYIRSADCSANLFETLDFSYTTTALGGSSSFKFSDNPNLEFVNLKNGLYSPFVNIANLNCPNLAYVCASEQNLGTLQSQFSAVPNVMVGTYCSFAPGGLYNTIQGTVHVDLAQDGCSETDPVFADLKLTITDGTNNGAYFTNADGTYTFNTGAGSFTVAPVLENNYFTFSGDQTVVFPAADSSTQNRNFCLSPNGIHYDPEITITPIDAARPGFDATYLITYKNIGNQTMSGSVSFTYDDSVLDLVSADISPDSQSTGMLSWNYANLAPFESRDIYVKLNVNSPVEIPAVNNDDLLNFTASISVAAGDAETPENNVFQFPQTVVGSYDPNDKTCVEGSLISQQMVGDYLHYVIRFQNSGTFYAQNVVVRDVIDATKYDISTLRPIAASHTHETRITDNVVEFIFENIMLPAEQDDEPGSHGFVSFKIKTKPNLVIGNSVSNSADIFFDYNFPIVTEPAVTTVSNLGVSDHVDASVSIFPNPVKNKVTVTADSAITSLELYDVQGRLIGISIASGTEAQMDLSTQAQGVYFLKVKTDKGSSTQKIIRQ
;
A
#
# COMPACT_ATOMS: atom_id res chain seq x y z
N MET A 1 -23.72 -109.44 19.38
CA MET A 1 -24.76 -108.59 18.76
C MET A 1 -24.73 -107.20 19.39
N LYS A 2 -23.82 -106.39 18.88
CA LYS A 2 -23.59 -104.93 19.02
C LYS A 2 -22.21 -104.71 18.38
N GLN A 3 -22.03 -103.57 17.71
CA GLN A 3 -20.89 -103.16 16.86
C GLN A 3 -21.00 -103.52 15.38
N PHE A 4 -21.76 -102.71 14.64
CA PHE A 4 -21.33 -102.20 13.32
C PHE A 4 -22.03 -100.83 13.11
N TYR A 5 -21.66 -99.87 13.96
CA TYR A 5 -21.87 -98.44 13.73
C TYR A 5 -20.55 -97.87 13.23
N ALA A 6 -20.29 -98.03 11.94
CA ALA A 6 -19.29 -97.35 11.11
C ALA A 6 -19.36 -98.01 9.74
N VAL A 7 -19.22 -97.24 8.65
CA VAL A 7 -19.25 -97.71 7.25
C VAL A 7 -20.65 -97.82 6.60
N LEU A 8 -21.53 -96.86 6.87
CA LEU A 8 -22.61 -96.48 5.94
C LEU A 8 -22.71 -94.94 5.87
N LEU A 9 -21.53 -94.31 5.85
CA LEU A 9 -21.31 -92.87 5.79
C LEU A 9 -20.30 -92.55 4.69
N PHE A 10 -20.41 -93.18 3.53
CA PHE A 10 -19.61 -92.87 2.33
C PHE A 10 -20.36 -93.46 1.14
N PHE A 11 -21.06 -92.61 0.39
CA PHE A 11 -21.69 -92.77 -0.94
C PHE A 11 -23.09 -92.13 -0.99
N PHE A 12 -23.15 -90.82 -0.78
CA PHE A 12 -24.08 -89.87 -1.43
C PHE A 12 -23.65 -88.45 -1.02
N ILE A 13 -22.44 -88.07 -1.40
CA ILE A 13 -22.09 -86.66 -1.62
C ILE A 13 -22.00 -86.53 -3.13
N SER A 14 -23.16 -86.38 -3.77
CA SER A 14 -23.19 -85.71 -5.06
C SER A 14 -22.88 -84.25 -4.74
N ILE A 15 -21.70 -83.79 -5.13
CA ILE A 15 -21.35 -82.37 -5.14
C ILE A 15 -22.38 -81.72 -6.06
N CYS A 16 -23.42 -81.14 -5.48
CA CYS A 16 -24.37 -80.32 -6.19
C CYS A 16 -23.64 -79.00 -6.43
N GLN A 17 -22.83 -78.93 -7.50
CA GLN A 17 -22.36 -77.63 -7.97
C GLN A 17 -23.60 -76.87 -8.45
N GLY A 18 -23.82 -75.68 -7.88
CA GLY A 18 -24.89 -74.81 -8.34
C GLY A 18 -24.74 -74.54 -9.83
N GLN A 19 -25.85 -74.45 -10.56
CA GLN A 19 -25.83 -74.14 -11.98
C GLN A 19 -25.15 -72.77 -12.18
N ILE A 20 -24.00 -72.74 -12.85
CA ILE A 20 -23.26 -71.50 -13.17
C ILE A 20 -24.03 -70.73 -14.25
N VAL A 21 -24.16 -69.41 -14.10
CA VAL A 21 -24.74 -68.52 -15.11
C VAL A 21 -23.69 -68.27 -16.18
N ASP A 22 -24.03 -68.53 -17.44
CA ASP A 22 -23.14 -68.25 -18.57
C ASP A 22 -23.10 -66.74 -18.83
N ILE A 23 -21.94 -66.10 -18.58
CA ILE A 23 -21.70 -64.67 -18.78
C ILE A 23 -20.52 -64.55 -19.77
N PRO A 24 -20.77 -64.54 -21.09
CA PRO A 24 -19.72 -64.57 -22.10
C PRO A 24 -18.87 -63.30 -22.17
N ASN A 25 -19.44 -62.15 -21.79
CA ASN A 25 -18.73 -60.88 -21.80
C ASN A 25 -17.83 -60.74 -20.55
N GLU A 26 -16.51 -60.68 -20.77
CA GLU A 26 -15.53 -60.64 -19.68
C GLU A 26 -15.64 -59.38 -18.80
N ASN A 27 -15.96 -58.23 -19.39
CA ASN A 27 -16.15 -56.98 -18.63
C ASN A 27 -17.39 -57.06 -17.75
N LEU A 28 -18.51 -57.58 -18.28
CA LEU A 28 -19.73 -57.79 -17.49
C LEU A 28 -19.50 -58.81 -16.39
N LYS A 29 -18.82 -59.93 -16.68
CA LYS A 29 -18.46 -60.93 -15.67
C LYS A 29 -17.58 -60.32 -14.57
N TRP A 30 -16.56 -59.54 -14.96
CA TRP A 30 -15.68 -58.87 -14.01
C TRP A 30 -16.45 -57.88 -13.11
N ASN A 31 -17.37 -57.11 -13.69
CA ASN A 31 -18.21 -56.17 -12.93
C ASN A 31 -19.13 -56.88 -11.95
N LEU A 32 -19.73 -58.01 -12.33
CA LEU A 32 -20.61 -58.79 -11.46
C LEU A 32 -19.83 -59.49 -10.32
N LEU A 33 -18.64 -60.00 -10.58
CA LEU A 33 -17.76 -60.60 -9.56
C LEU A 33 -17.23 -59.57 -8.56
N ASN A 34 -17.02 -58.33 -8.99
CA ASN A 34 -16.52 -57.23 -8.16
C ASN A 34 -17.63 -56.25 -7.72
N HIS A 35 -18.90 -56.68 -7.83
CA HIS A 35 -20.06 -55.84 -7.57
C HIS A 35 -20.24 -55.52 -6.07
N ALA A 36 -20.81 -54.36 -5.77
CA ALA A 36 -21.21 -53.96 -4.41
C ALA A 36 -22.71 -53.60 -4.39
N PRO A 37 -23.57 -54.32 -3.63
CA PRO A 37 -23.27 -55.44 -2.73
C PRO A 37 -22.75 -56.69 -3.45
N VAL A 38 -21.95 -57.49 -2.74
CA VAL A 38 -21.30 -58.69 -3.29
C VAL A 38 -22.33 -59.68 -3.83
N ILE A 39 -22.14 -60.12 -5.08
CA ILE A 39 -22.97 -61.13 -5.76
C ILE A 39 -22.34 -62.52 -5.65
N ASP A 40 -21.04 -62.66 -5.90
CA ASP A 40 -20.27 -63.90 -5.68
C ASP A 40 -20.12 -64.14 -4.17
N LEU A 41 -21.07 -64.88 -3.58
CA LEU A 41 -21.18 -65.05 -2.12
C LEU A 41 -20.16 -66.06 -1.59
N ASN A 42 -19.73 -67.00 -2.44
CA ASN A 42 -18.80 -68.06 -2.06
C ASN A 42 -17.35 -67.76 -2.48
N TYR A 43 -17.12 -66.68 -3.24
CA TYR A 43 -15.83 -66.19 -3.74
C TYR A 43 -15.08 -67.22 -4.61
N ASP A 44 -15.81 -68.06 -5.34
CA ASP A 44 -15.22 -69.07 -6.23
C ASP A 44 -14.91 -68.54 -7.64
N GLY A 45 -15.21 -67.27 -7.92
CA GLY A 45 -14.92 -66.61 -9.18
C GLY A 45 -15.94 -66.92 -10.29
N GLU A 46 -17.05 -67.58 -9.96
CA GLU A 46 -18.17 -67.85 -10.85
C GLU A 46 -19.48 -67.34 -10.23
N ILE A 47 -20.43 -66.89 -11.06
CA ILE A 47 -21.76 -66.52 -10.57
C ILE A 47 -22.70 -67.72 -10.71
N GLN A 48 -23.20 -68.26 -9.60
CA GLN A 48 -24.22 -69.31 -9.62
C GLN A 48 -25.63 -68.73 -9.76
N LEU A 49 -26.55 -69.52 -10.31
CA LEU A 49 -27.96 -69.12 -10.48
C LEU A 49 -28.60 -68.72 -9.14
N SER A 50 -28.25 -69.39 -8.04
CA SER A 50 -28.71 -69.03 -6.71
C SER A 50 -28.21 -67.66 -6.24
N GLU A 51 -27.00 -67.25 -6.66
CA GLU A 51 -26.42 -65.95 -6.33
C GLU A 51 -27.06 -64.84 -7.18
N ALA A 52 -27.20 -65.08 -8.49
CA ALA A 52 -27.92 -64.17 -9.39
C ALA A 52 -29.38 -63.95 -8.94
N GLN A 53 -30.07 -65.00 -8.48
CA GLN A 53 -31.43 -64.91 -7.94
C GLN A 53 -31.49 -64.29 -6.55
N ALA A 54 -30.39 -64.27 -5.78
CA ALA A 54 -30.33 -63.60 -4.49
C ALA A 54 -30.08 -62.08 -4.62
N ALA A 55 -29.48 -61.65 -5.73
CA ALA A 55 -29.23 -60.24 -6.00
C ALA A 55 -30.53 -59.45 -6.23
N THR A 56 -30.70 -58.38 -5.47
CA THR A 56 -31.83 -57.44 -5.59
C THR A 56 -31.41 -56.08 -6.17
N THR A 57 -30.10 -55.81 -6.25
CA THR A 57 -29.53 -54.56 -6.74
C THR A 57 -28.41 -54.85 -7.72
N LEU A 58 -28.43 -54.16 -8.86
CA LEU A 58 -27.35 -54.17 -9.86
C LEU A 58 -26.91 -52.73 -10.16
N LYS A 59 -25.60 -52.50 -10.08
CA LYS A 59 -24.91 -51.24 -10.35
C LYS A 59 -23.84 -51.48 -11.39
N LEU A 60 -24.20 -51.19 -12.64
CA LEU A 60 -23.45 -51.50 -13.84
C LEU A 60 -23.03 -50.23 -14.60
N SER A 61 -23.13 -49.06 -13.97
CA SER A 61 -22.82 -47.76 -14.56
C SER A 61 -21.36 -47.63 -14.99
N ASN A 62 -21.10 -46.76 -15.98
CA ASN A 62 -19.77 -46.48 -16.57
C ASN A 62 -19.10 -47.70 -17.20
N ASN A 63 -19.88 -48.66 -17.70
CA ASN A 63 -19.36 -49.89 -18.29
C ASN A 63 -19.99 -50.15 -19.65
N PHE A 64 -19.19 -50.04 -20.71
CA PHE A 64 -19.61 -50.42 -22.05
C PHE A 64 -19.64 -51.94 -22.19
N VAL A 65 -20.84 -52.49 -22.41
CA VAL A 65 -21.06 -53.91 -22.68
C VAL A 65 -21.99 -54.02 -23.88
N GLU A 66 -21.59 -54.81 -24.89
CA GLU A 66 -22.38 -54.99 -26.11
C GLU A 66 -23.57 -55.96 -25.94
N ASP A 67 -23.51 -56.83 -24.93
CA ASP A 67 -24.51 -57.89 -24.70
C ASP A 67 -24.81 -58.08 -23.19
N TYR A 68 -26.06 -57.80 -22.82
CA TYR A 68 -26.60 -57.95 -21.46
C TYR A 68 -27.54 -59.15 -21.31
N THR A 69 -27.66 -60.03 -22.32
CA THR A 69 -28.62 -61.14 -22.32
C THR A 69 -28.44 -62.11 -21.14
N SER A 70 -27.21 -62.28 -20.65
CA SER A 70 -26.90 -63.10 -19.47
C SER A 70 -27.54 -62.58 -18.17
N LEU A 71 -27.98 -61.31 -18.14
CA LEU A 71 -28.66 -60.73 -16.98
C LEU A 71 -30.07 -61.29 -16.74
N SER A 72 -30.63 -62.07 -17.66
CA SER A 72 -31.94 -62.73 -17.44
C SER A 72 -31.94 -63.69 -16.23
N ALA A 73 -30.76 -64.10 -15.73
CA ALA A 73 -30.63 -64.89 -14.50
C ALA A 73 -30.92 -64.09 -13.22
N PHE A 74 -30.90 -62.76 -13.28
CA PHE A 74 -31.07 -61.85 -12.15
C PHE A 74 -32.53 -61.42 -11.94
N SER A 75 -33.44 -62.41 -11.87
CA SER A 75 -34.90 -62.19 -11.94
C SER A 75 -35.52 -61.42 -10.77
N ASN A 76 -34.80 -61.28 -9.64
CA ASN A 76 -35.29 -60.64 -8.41
C ASN A 76 -34.75 -59.22 -8.20
N VAL A 77 -34.09 -58.65 -9.20
CA VAL A 77 -33.55 -57.28 -9.14
C VAL A 77 -34.71 -56.27 -9.10
N THR A 78 -34.67 -55.41 -8.08
CA THR A 78 -35.63 -54.32 -7.87
C THR A 78 -35.00 -52.95 -8.10
N TRP A 79 -33.65 -52.88 -8.14
CA TRP A 79 -32.87 -51.65 -8.30
C TRP A 79 -31.77 -51.84 -9.34
N LEU A 80 -31.81 -51.09 -10.43
CA LEU A 80 -30.82 -51.13 -11.51
C LEU A 80 -30.26 -49.73 -11.76
N GLU A 81 -28.93 -49.61 -11.66
CA GLU A 81 -28.17 -48.44 -12.11
C GLU A 81 -27.28 -48.85 -13.29
N ILE A 82 -27.43 -48.18 -14.44
CA ILE A 82 -26.68 -48.46 -15.67
C ILE A 82 -26.43 -47.18 -16.49
N TYR A 83 -26.12 -46.09 -15.81
CA TYR A 83 -25.84 -44.80 -16.45
C TYR A 83 -24.41 -44.71 -16.97
N GLY A 84 -24.12 -43.81 -17.93
CA GLY A 84 -22.76 -43.57 -18.43
C GLY A 84 -22.16 -44.74 -19.23
N SER A 85 -23.00 -45.64 -19.74
CA SER A 85 -22.59 -46.93 -20.32
C SER A 85 -22.67 -46.96 -21.86
N TYR A 86 -22.95 -45.82 -22.51
CA TYR A 86 -23.12 -45.68 -23.96
C TYR A 86 -24.14 -46.68 -24.53
N LEU A 87 -25.19 -46.98 -23.76
CA LEU A 87 -26.26 -47.89 -24.18
C LEU A 87 -27.03 -47.28 -25.34
N THR A 88 -27.14 -48.00 -26.46
CA THR A 88 -28.02 -47.62 -27.57
C THR A 88 -29.41 -48.28 -27.49
N GLY A 89 -29.53 -49.36 -26.71
CA GLY A 89 -30.77 -50.06 -26.40
C GLY A 89 -30.55 -51.19 -25.39
N MET A 90 -31.59 -51.50 -24.60
CA MET A 90 -31.59 -52.62 -23.65
C MET A 90 -33.03 -53.10 -23.43
N ASP A 91 -33.23 -54.41 -23.36
CA ASP A 91 -34.51 -54.98 -22.94
C ASP A 91 -34.57 -55.06 -21.42
N PHE A 92 -35.26 -54.10 -20.80
CA PHE A 92 -35.43 -54.05 -19.35
C PHE A 92 -36.51 -55.02 -18.84
N SER A 93 -37.30 -55.65 -19.72
CA SER A 93 -38.35 -56.61 -19.31
C SER A 93 -37.79 -57.86 -18.64
N ILE A 94 -36.49 -58.11 -18.78
CA ILE A 94 -35.75 -59.15 -18.05
C ILE A 94 -35.72 -58.93 -16.53
N PHE A 95 -36.05 -57.73 -16.05
CA PHE A 95 -36.15 -57.37 -14.63
C PHE A 95 -37.61 -57.11 -14.21
N PRO A 96 -38.46 -58.15 -14.09
CA PRO A 96 -39.90 -57.96 -13.87
C PRO A 96 -40.25 -57.37 -12.49
N MET A 97 -39.32 -57.36 -11.54
CA MET A 97 -39.51 -56.80 -10.19
C MET A 97 -38.97 -55.37 -10.05
N LEU A 98 -38.53 -54.73 -11.15
CA LEU A 98 -37.86 -53.45 -11.09
C LEU A 98 -38.75 -52.35 -10.52
N SER A 99 -38.23 -51.67 -9.51
CA SER A 99 -38.88 -50.55 -8.80
C SER A 99 -38.09 -49.24 -8.92
N HIS A 100 -36.80 -49.33 -9.23
CA HIS A 100 -35.89 -48.23 -9.45
C HIS A 100 -35.02 -48.51 -10.67
N LEU A 101 -35.08 -47.63 -11.67
CA LEU A 101 -34.28 -47.70 -12.88
C LEU A 101 -33.54 -46.38 -13.10
N ASP A 102 -32.21 -46.43 -13.04
CA ASP A 102 -31.33 -45.36 -13.46
C ASP A 102 -30.59 -45.77 -14.74
N CYS A 103 -30.94 -45.15 -15.86
CA CYS A 103 -30.28 -45.32 -17.15
C CYS A 103 -29.88 -43.97 -17.77
N HIS A 104 -29.64 -42.94 -16.97
CA HIS A 104 -29.24 -41.63 -17.47
C HIS A 104 -27.88 -41.65 -18.20
N ASP A 105 -27.55 -40.60 -18.95
CA ASP A 105 -26.24 -40.44 -19.62
C ASP A 105 -25.86 -41.64 -20.49
N ASN A 106 -26.75 -41.99 -21.42
CA ASN A 106 -26.57 -43.06 -22.40
C ASN A 106 -27.00 -42.56 -23.79
N ASP A 107 -27.00 -43.45 -24.78
CA ASP A 107 -27.37 -43.15 -26.17
C ASP A 107 -28.73 -43.80 -26.54
N LEU A 108 -29.62 -44.01 -25.56
CA LEU A 108 -30.89 -44.70 -25.78
C LEU A 108 -31.77 -43.87 -26.71
N THR A 109 -32.22 -44.49 -27.80
CA THR A 109 -33.16 -43.87 -28.76
C THR A 109 -34.62 -44.26 -28.49
N SER A 110 -34.82 -45.35 -27.74
CA SER A 110 -36.13 -45.84 -27.29
C SER A 110 -36.00 -46.52 -25.93
N LEU A 111 -37.05 -46.45 -25.11
CA LEU A 111 -37.13 -47.09 -23.81
C LEU A 111 -38.52 -47.72 -23.63
N ASP A 112 -38.59 -49.06 -23.63
CA ASP A 112 -39.84 -49.79 -23.37
C ASP A 112 -40.00 -50.07 -21.87
N LEU A 113 -41.05 -49.51 -21.28
CA LEU A 113 -41.38 -49.63 -19.86
C LEU A 113 -42.65 -50.45 -19.61
N SER A 114 -43.26 -51.02 -20.65
CA SER A 114 -44.59 -51.64 -20.60
C SER A 114 -44.66 -52.85 -19.66
N ALA A 115 -43.53 -53.54 -19.46
CA ALA A 115 -43.42 -54.67 -18.53
C ALA A 115 -43.09 -54.27 -17.08
N LEU A 116 -42.75 -53.00 -16.80
CA LEU A 116 -42.19 -52.54 -15.53
C LEU A 116 -43.25 -51.89 -14.62
N ALA A 117 -44.33 -52.61 -14.32
CA ALA A 117 -45.48 -52.06 -13.58
C ALA A 117 -45.19 -51.66 -12.12
N ASN A 118 -44.08 -52.14 -11.53
CA ASN A 118 -43.66 -51.84 -10.15
C ASN A 118 -42.74 -50.62 -10.04
N LEU A 119 -42.46 -49.93 -11.15
CA LEU A 119 -41.51 -48.81 -11.18
C LEU A 119 -42.04 -47.64 -10.36
N THR A 120 -41.23 -47.20 -9.38
CA THR A 120 -41.49 -46.05 -8.50
C THR A 120 -40.54 -44.89 -8.76
N TRP A 121 -39.38 -45.18 -9.35
CA TRP A 121 -38.35 -44.20 -9.68
C TRP A 121 -37.74 -44.52 -11.04
N LEU A 122 -37.71 -43.51 -11.91
CA LEU A 122 -37.10 -43.58 -13.23
C LEU A 122 -36.25 -42.35 -13.48
N ASP A 123 -34.97 -42.57 -13.79
CA ASP A 123 -34.11 -41.58 -14.42
C ASP A 123 -33.62 -42.11 -15.77
N CYS A 124 -34.13 -41.50 -16.84
CA CYS A 124 -33.70 -41.74 -18.22
C CYS A 124 -33.18 -40.44 -18.87
N SER A 125 -32.72 -39.49 -18.05
CA SER A 125 -32.22 -38.20 -18.54
C SER A 125 -30.92 -38.33 -19.35
N ARG A 126 -30.56 -37.30 -20.12
CA ARG A 126 -29.34 -37.29 -20.97
C ARG A 126 -29.26 -38.52 -21.88
N ASN A 127 -30.30 -38.73 -22.67
CA ASN A 127 -30.37 -39.78 -23.69
C ASN A 127 -30.82 -39.15 -25.04
N ALA A 128 -31.09 -39.99 -26.03
CA ALA A 128 -31.59 -39.58 -27.34
C ALA A 128 -33.07 -39.98 -27.56
N LEU A 129 -33.87 -40.06 -26.48
CA LEU A 129 -35.26 -40.48 -26.56
C LEU A 129 -36.10 -39.42 -27.28
N THR A 130 -36.87 -39.86 -28.27
CA THR A 130 -37.82 -39.00 -29.02
C THR A 130 -39.26 -39.13 -28.53
N SER A 131 -39.55 -40.18 -27.76
CA SER A 131 -40.84 -40.46 -27.15
C SER A 131 -40.63 -41.28 -25.88
N LEU A 132 -41.54 -41.14 -24.92
CA LEU A 132 -41.52 -41.92 -23.68
C LEU A 132 -42.97 -42.28 -23.28
N ASP A 133 -43.29 -43.57 -23.29
CA ASP A 133 -44.58 -44.08 -22.81
C ASP A 133 -44.45 -44.59 -21.37
N VAL A 134 -45.10 -43.89 -20.44
CA VAL A 134 -45.16 -44.22 -19.01
C VAL A 134 -46.55 -44.65 -18.56
N SER A 135 -47.48 -44.89 -19.49
CA SER A 135 -48.89 -45.17 -19.17
C SER A 135 -49.09 -46.45 -18.34
N ALA A 136 -48.14 -47.40 -18.41
CA ALA A 136 -48.15 -48.64 -17.63
C ALA A 136 -47.60 -48.46 -16.20
N ASN A 137 -46.95 -47.34 -15.88
CA ASN A 137 -46.10 -47.19 -14.68
C ASN A 137 -46.76 -46.33 -13.59
N SER A 138 -48.05 -46.55 -13.30
CA SER A 138 -48.87 -45.75 -12.35
C SER A 138 -48.33 -45.62 -10.91
N GLN A 139 -47.33 -46.42 -10.53
CA GLN A 139 -46.67 -46.36 -9.22
C GLN A 139 -45.49 -45.38 -9.17
N LEU A 140 -45.13 -44.74 -10.29
CA LEU A 140 -44.04 -43.77 -10.35
C LEU A 140 -44.29 -42.62 -9.36
N LEU A 141 -43.29 -42.37 -8.52
CA LEU A 141 -43.19 -41.24 -7.60
C LEU A 141 -42.28 -40.17 -8.19
N ILE A 142 -41.19 -40.59 -8.85
CA ILE A 142 -40.20 -39.69 -9.44
C ILE A 142 -39.95 -40.11 -10.89
N LEU A 143 -40.09 -39.15 -11.79
CA LEU A 143 -39.74 -39.27 -13.19
C LEU A 143 -38.75 -38.17 -13.58
N ASN A 144 -37.55 -38.57 -14.00
CA ASN A 144 -36.59 -37.70 -14.65
C ASN A 144 -36.36 -38.18 -16.09
N CYS A 145 -36.86 -37.42 -17.06
CA CYS A 145 -36.66 -37.63 -18.49
C CYS A 145 -36.05 -36.37 -19.15
N SER A 146 -35.35 -35.55 -18.37
CA SER A 146 -34.73 -34.31 -18.85
C SER A 146 -33.60 -34.53 -19.86
N THR A 147 -33.25 -33.50 -20.63
CA THR A 147 -32.15 -33.56 -21.61
C THR A 147 -32.29 -34.75 -22.58
N ASN A 148 -33.41 -34.78 -23.29
CA ASN A 148 -33.73 -35.76 -24.34
C ASN A 148 -34.29 -34.99 -25.56
N ALA A 149 -35.03 -35.65 -26.44
CA ALA A 149 -35.71 -35.04 -27.58
C ALA A 149 -37.22 -35.39 -27.61
N ILE A 150 -37.85 -35.48 -26.42
CA ILE A 150 -39.25 -35.90 -26.27
C ILE A 150 -40.18 -34.73 -26.65
N ASP A 151 -40.84 -34.84 -27.81
CA ASP A 151 -41.76 -33.80 -28.29
C ASP A 151 -43.08 -33.75 -27.51
N ASN A 152 -43.60 -34.91 -27.09
CA ASN A 152 -44.87 -35.02 -26.37
C ASN A 152 -44.73 -35.99 -25.19
N LEU A 153 -45.16 -35.56 -24.01
CA LEU A 153 -45.17 -36.38 -22.81
C LEU A 153 -46.55 -36.34 -22.13
N ASP A 154 -47.11 -37.52 -21.90
CA ASP A 154 -48.34 -37.70 -21.12
C ASP A 154 -48.01 -38.44 -19.82
N VAL A 155 -48.18 -37.73 -18.69
CA VAL A 155 -48.01 -38.27 -17.34
C VAL A 155 -49.32 -38.33 -16.57
N SER A 156 -50.47 -38.05 -17.21
CA SER A 156 -51.77 -37.93 -16.53
C SER A 156 -52.25 -39.21 -15.82
N MET A 157 -51.66 -40.36 -16.16
CA MET A 157 -51.95 -41.66 -15.53
C MET A 157 -51.06 -41.97 -14.32
N LEU A 158 -50.07 -41.12 -14.02
CA LEU A 158 -49.11 -41.32 -12.92
C LEU A 158 -49.62 -40.74 -11.60
N PHE A 159 -50.72 -41.26 -11.08
CA PHE A 159 -51.43 -40.67 -9.93
C PHE A 159 -50.60 -40.53 -8.64
N SER A 160 -49.52 -41.31 -8.50
CA SER A 160 -48.60 -41.25 -7.36
C SER A 160 -47.42 -40.30 -7.56
N LEU A 161 -47.30 -39.68 -8.73
CA LEU A 161 -46.13 -38.86 -9.11
C LEU A 161 -46.03 -37.64 -8.21
N SER A 162 -44.91 -37.50 -7.53
CA SER A 162 -44.57 -36.35 -6.69
C SER A 162 -43.56 -35.41 -7.34
N THR A 163 -42.65 -35.95 -8.17
CA THR A 163 -41.61 -35.16 -8.84
C THR A 163 -41.54 -35.48 -10.33
N LEU A 164 -41.66 -34.44 -11.15
CA LEU A 164 -41.47 -34.50 -12.60
C LEU A 164 -40.32 -33.59 -13.04
N LYS A 165 -39.30 -34.16 -13.68
CA LYS A 165 -38.23 -33.42 -14.36
C LYS A 165 -38.24 -33.76 -15.85
N ALA A 166 -38.67 -32.80 -16.67
CA ALA A 166 -38.84 -32.93 -18.11
C ALA A 166 -38.22 -31.75 -18.89
N TYR A 167 -37.28 -31.02 -18.28
CA TYR A 167 -36.60 -29.89 -18.90
C TYR A 167 -35.67 -30.30 -20.06
N GLN A 168 -35.35 -29.37 -20.97
CA GLN A 168 -34.45 -29.61 -22.11
C GLN A 168 -34.87 -30.78 -23.03
N ASN A 169 -36.12 -30.79 -23.50
CA ASN A 169 -36.63 -31.80 -24.43
C ASN A 169 -37.05 -31.26 -25.80
N GLY A 170 -37.21 -29.94 -25.95
CA GLY A 170 -37.88 -29.36 -27.12
C GLY A 170 -39.37 -29.73 -27.18
N MET A 171 -39.98 -30.01 -26.02
CA MET A 171 -41.34 -30.51 -25.91
C MET A 171 -42.36 -29.45 -26.29
N THR A 172 -43.31 -29.78 -27.16
CA THR A 172 -44.42 -28.89 -27.51
C THR A 172 -45.67 -29.13 -26.66
N THR A 173 -45.83 -30.35 -26.13
CA THR A 173 -46.98 -30.74 -25.29
C THR A 173 -46.58 -31.54 -24.06
N LEU A 174 -47.01 -31.07 -22.88
CA LEU A 174 -46.94 -31.79 -21.61
C LEU A 174 -48.36 -31.93 -21.04
N ILE A 175 -48.84 -33.17 -20.89
CA ILE A 175 -50.14 -33.48 -20.27
C ILE A 175 -49.89 -33.94 -18.83
N ALA A 176 -50.13 -33.05 -17.86
CA ALA A 176 -49.85 -33.26 -16.44
C ALA A 176 -51.03 -32.89 -15.51
N ASN A 177 -52.25 -32.86 -16.04
CA ASN A 177 -53.45 -32.61 -15.26
C ASN A 177 -53.87 -33.85 -14.43
N GLY A 178 -54.53 -33.62 -13.29
CA GLY A 178 -55.07 -34.67 -12.43
C GLY A 178 -54.09 -35.27 -11.42
N LEU A 179 -52.85 -34.81 -11.38
CA LEU A 179 -51.78 -35.34 -10.51
C LEU A 179 -51.83 -34.75 -9.10
N THR A 180 -52.66 -35.31 -8.21
CA THR A 180 -52.95 -34.71 -6.90
C THR A 180 -51.77 -34.66 -5.93
N HIS A 181 -50.82 -35.58 -6.07
CA HIS A 181 -49.62 -35.67 -5.21
C HIS A 181 -48.38 -34.98 -5.80
N LEU A 182 -48.54 -34.27 -6.92
CA LEU A 182 -47.42 -33.62 -7.60
C LEU A 182 -46.93 -32.42 -6.79
N GLU A 183 -45.73 -32.52 -6.23
CA GLU A 183 -45.11 -31.51 -5.37
C GLU A 183 -44.14 -30.62 -6.16
N SER A 184 -43.46 -31.17 -7.17
CA SER A 184 -42.41 -30.48 -7.93
C SER A 184 -42.48 -30.77 -9.43
N VAL A 185 -42.49 -29.71 -10.24
CA VAL A 185 -42.41 -29.78 -11.70
C VAL A 185 -41.28 -28.89 -12.22
N GLU A 186 -40.36 -29.49 -12.97
CA GLU A 186 -39.28 -28.83 -13.70
C GLU A 186 -39.41 -29.15 -15.19
N CYS A 187 -39.99 -28.23 -15.97
CA CYS A 187 -40.22 -28.37 -17.40
C CYS A 187 -39.63 -27.20 -18.22
N PHE A 188 -38.60 -26.54 -17.69
CA PHE A 188 -37.94 -25.42 -18.36
C PHE A 188 -37.17 -25.83 -19.61
N GLU A 189 -36.84 -24.87 -20.49
CA GLU A 189 -36.12 -25.12 -21.75
C GLU A 189 -36.85 -26.14 -22.64
N ASN A 190 -38.09 -25.82 -22.98
CA ASN A 190 -38.94 -26.56 -23.91
C ASN A 190 -39.67 -25.57 -24.84
N ASP A 191 -40.56 -26.08 -25.69
CA ASP A 191 -41.36 -25.28 -26.62
C ASP A 191 -42.84 -25.26 -26.23
N LEU A 192 -43.16 -25.39 -24.93
CA LEU A 192 -44.53 -25.47 -24.44
C LEU A 192 -45.27 -24.14 -24.66
N SER A 193 -46.37 -24.17 -25.39
CA SER A 193 -47.26 -23.02 -25.58
C SER A 193 -48.35 -22.90 -24.50
N SER A 194 -48.63 -24.00 -23.80
CA SER A 194 -49.55 -24.08 -22.67
C SER A 194 -49.07 -25.12 -21.66
N LEU A 195 -49.37 -24.89 -20.40
CA LEU A 195 -49.10 -25.83 -19.31
C LEU A 195 -50.35 -25.94 -18.42
N ASP A 196 -50.97 -27.11 -18.40
CA ASP A 196 -52.12 -27.41 -17.56
C ASP A 196 -51.72 -28.31 -16.39
N LEU A 197 -51.74 -27.75 -15.19
CA LEU A 197 -51.50 -28.44 -13.92
C LEU A 197 -52.77 -28.52 -13.07
N THR A 198 -53.95 -28.47 -13.71
CA THR A 198 -55.23 -28.57 -13.00
C THR A 198 -55.29 -29.88 -12.22
N GLY A 199 -55.45 -29.79 -10.90
CA GLY A 199 -55.49 -30.94 -10.00
C GLY A 199 -54.22 -31.17 -9.18
N ALA A 200 -53.11 -30.47 -9.47
CA ALA A 200 -51.87 -30.54 -8.68
C ALA A 200 -51.95 -29.71 -7.39
N GLN A 201 -52.69 -30.23 -6.39
CA GLN A 201 -53.00 -29.50 -5.15
C GLN A 201 -51.82 -29.40 -4.18
N ASP A 202 -50.90 -30.37 -4.24
CA ASP A 202 -49.71 -30.43 -3.39
C ASP A 202 -48.51 -29.67 -4.00
N LEU A 203 -48.70 -29.01 -5.15
CA LEU A 203 -47.62 -28.35 -5.90
C LEU A 203 -46.99 -27.23 -5.08
N ASN A 204 -45.70 -27.39 -4.78
CA ASN A 204 -44.88 -26.49 -3.99
C ASN A 204 -43.82 -25.78 -4.86
N TYR A 205 -43.28 -26.49 -5.84
CA TYR A 205 -42.23 -25.99 -6.73
C TYR A 205 -42.64 -26.12 -8.20
N LEU A 206 -42.59 -25.01 -8.94
CA LEU A 206 -42.76 -25.00 -10.38
C LEU A 206 -41.64 -24.18 -11.05
N ASP A 207 -40.91 -24.83 -11.96
CA ASP A 207 -40.04 -24.17 -12.93
C ASP A 207 -40.48 -24.51 -14.36
N CYS A 208 -41.05 -23.51 -15.03
CA CYS A 208 -41.53 -23.58 -16.42
C CYS A 208 -40.86 -22.51 -17.30
N GLY A 209 -39.64 -22.08 -16.93
CA GLY A 209 -38.89 -21.07 -17.68
C GLY A 209 -38.52 -21.49 -19.10
N TYR A 210 -38.10 -20.55 -19.95
CA TYR A 210 -37.63 -20.81 -21.32
C TYR A 210 -38.61 -21.69 -22.10
N ASN A 211 -39.83 -21.21 -22.24
CA ASN A 211 -40.93 -21.85 -22.97
C ASN A 211 -41.66 -20.78 -23.81
N LEU A 212 -42.79 -21.14 -24.42
CA LEU A 212 -43.62 -20.27 -25.25
C LEU A 212 -44.98 -19.96 -24.59
N LEU A 213 -45.05 -20.02 -23.25
CA LEU A 213 -46.31 -19.87 -22.52
C LEU A 213 -46.85 -18.44 -22.66
N THR A 214 -48.10 -18.33 -23.11
CA THR A 214 -48.82 -17.05 -23.20
C THR A 214 -49.71 -16.77 -21.98
N SER A 215 -50.01 -17.81 -21.21
CA SER A 215 -50.73 -17.74 -19.94
C SER A 215 -50.26 -18.87 -19.01
N LEU A 216 -50.29 -18.62 -17.70
CA LEU A 216 -50.07 -19.64 -16.68
C LEU A 216 -51.23 -19.63 -15.70
N THR A 217 -51.92 -20.75 -15.56
CA THR A 217 -53.08 -20.89 -14.67
C THR A 217 -52.89 -22.11 -13.78
N ILE A 218 -52.91 -21.91 -12.46
CA ILE A 218 -52.79 -22.98 -11.46
C ILE A 218 -54.02 -22.91 -10.56
N GLN A 219 -54.76 -24.01 -10.47
CA GLN A 219 -55.94 -24.10 -9.62
C GLN A 219 -55.53 -24.40 -8.18
N ASN A 220 -56.03 -23.61 -7.23
CA ASN A 220 -55.74 -23.73 -5.79
C ASN A 220 -54.23 -23.67 -5.43
N PRO A 221 -53.52 -22.55 -5.73
CA PRO A 221 -52.08 -22.44 -5.55
C PRO A 221 -51.63 -22.26 -4.08
N ALA A 222 -52.44 -22.66 -3.11
CA ALA A 222 -52.23 -22.38 -1.69
C ALA A 222 -50.93 -23.01 -1.13
N SER A 223 -50.41 -24.06 -1.78
CA SER A 223 -49.18 -24.74 -1.38
C SER A 223 -47.92 -24.24 -2.11
N LEU A 224 -48.08 -23.46 -3.18
CA LEU A 224 -46.96 -23.08 -4.05
C LEU A 224 -46.06 -22.07 -3.34
N SER A 225 -44.82 -22.45 -3.07
CA SER A 225 -43.80 -21.61 -2.42
C SER A 225 -42.82 -21.01 -3.43
N VAL A 226 -42.54 -21.73 -4.52
CA VAL A 226 -41.57 -21.32 -5.54
C VAL A 226 -42.21 -21.39 -6.92
N LEU A 227 -42.25 -20.24 -7.59
CA LEU A 227 -42.67 -20.13 -8.98
C LEU A 227 -41.60 -19.45 -9.82
N LYS A 228 -41.08 -20.18 -10.80
CA LYS A 228 -40.16 -19.70 -11.83
C LYS A 228 -40.79 -19.85 -13.21
N CYS A 229 -40.91 -18.73 -13.91
CA CYS A 229 -41.43 -18.65 -15.25
C CYS A 229 -40.64 -17.69 -16.18
N PRO A 230 -39.29 -17.59 -16.07
CA PRO A 230 -38.51 -16.66 -16.90
C PRO A 230 -38.62 -17.00 -18.40
N HIS A 231 -38.40 -16.03 -19.29
CA HIS A 231 -38.31 -16.30 -20.74
C HIS A 231 -39.51 -17.06 -21.31
N ASN A 232 -40.71 -16.50 -21.10
CA ASN A 232 -41.96 -16.95 -21.70
C ASN A 232 -42.60 -15.77 -22.47
N GLN A 233 -43.88 -15.87 -22.83
CA GLN A 233 -44.62 -14.85 -23.58
C GLN A 233 -45.84 -14.34 -22.80
N LEU A 234 -45.72 -14.26 -21.47
CA LEU A 234 -46.80 -13.79 -20.60
C LEU A 234 -46.97 -12.26 -20.77
N ASN A 235 -48.11 -11.83 -21.31
CA ASN A 235 -48.41 -10.40 -21.48
C ASN A 235 -48.75 -9.70 -20.15
N SER A 236 -49.32 -10.43 -19.20
CA SER A 236 -49.69 -9.96 -17.85
C SER A 236 -49.69 -11.13 -16.89
N PHE A 237 -49.42 -10.89 -15.61
CA PHE A 237 -49.41 -11.94 -14.60
C PHE A 237 -50.05 -11.47 -13.28
N ASP A 238 -51.12 -12.16 -12.86
CA ASP A 238 -51.76 -11.94 -11.57
C ASP A 238 -51.27 -12.97 -10.55
N ALA A 239 -50.34 -12.56 -9.71
CA ALA A 239 -49.73 -13.41 -8.70
C ALA A 239 -50.47 -13.36 -7.35
N ALA A 240 -51.47 -12.49 -7.17
CA ALA A 240 -52.18 -12.34 -5.90
C ALA A 240 -52.80 -13.64 -5.32
N PRO A 241 -53.27 -14.62 -6.12
CA PRO A 241 -53.74 -15.89 -5.59
C PRO A 241 -52.68 -16.75 -4.90
N PHE A 242 -51.40 -16.53 -5.17
CA PHE A 242 -50.28 -17.38 -4.74
C PHE A 242 -49.70 -16.95 -3.38
N THR A 243 -50.55 -16.81 -2.35
CA THR A 243 -50.20 -16.17 -1.07
C THR A 243 -49.09 -16.85 -0.26
N SER A 244 -48.73 -18.09 -0.59
CA SER A 244 -47.66 -18.85 0.06
C SER A 244 -46.29 -18.68 -0.59
N LEU A 245 -46.20 -17.95 -1.71
CA LEU A 245 -44.93 -17.74 -2.40
C LEU A 245 -43.89 -17.08 -1.49
N THR A 246 -42.71 -17.69 -1.48
CA THR A 246 -41.48 -17.13 -0.94
C THR A 246 -40.56 -16.64 -2.06
N LEU A 247 -40.68 -17.21 -3.26
CA LEU A 247 -39.96 -16.82 -4.47
C LEU A 247 -40.87 -16.73 -5.69
N LEU A 248 -40.88 -15.58 -6.34
CA LEU A 248 -41.48 -15.37 -7.67
C LEU A 248 -40.41 -14.85 -8.63
N SER A 249 -40.16 -15.58 -9.71
CA SER A 249 -39.24 -15.18 -10.77
C SER A 249 -39.90 -15.33 -12.13
N CYS A 250 -40.25 -14.21 -12.77
CA CYS A 250 -40.80 -14.19 -14.13
C CYS A 250 -40.18 -13.08 -15.00
N PRO A 251 -38.83 -12.99 -15.08
CA PRO A 251 -38.18 -12.04 -15.97
C PRO A 251 -38.37 -12.38 -17.45
N SER A 252 -38.15 -11.41 -18.33
CA SER A 252 -38.10 -11.61 -19.78
C SER A 252 -39.38 -12.23 -20.37
N ASN A 253 -40.56 -11.76 -19.95
CA ASN A 253 -41.86 -12.27 -20.42
C ASN A 253 -42.60 -11.30 -21.36
N GLY A 254 -42.16 -10.04 -21.42
CA GLY A 254 -42.91 -8.97 -22.08
C GLY A 254 -44.12 -8.50 -21.26
N LEU A 255 -44.11 -8.73 -19.93
CA LEU A 255 -45.20 -8.31 -19.05
C LEU A 255 -45.41 -6.80 -19.14
N THR A 256 -46.66 -6.39 -19.34
CA THR A 256 -47.09 -4.98 -19.27
C THR A 256 -47.65 -4.61 -17.90
N SER A 257 -48.02 -5.62 -17.10
CA SER A 257 -48.49 -5.45 -15.73
C SER A 257 -48.26 -6.72 -14.94
N VAL A 258 -47.92 -6.57 -13.66
CA VAL A 258 -47.83 -7.68 -12.70
C VAL A 258 -48.53 -7.27 -11.40
N ASN A 259 -49.39 -8.14 -10.87
CA ASN A 259 -50.04 -7.94 -9.58
C ASN A 259 -49.39 -8.85 -8.53
N VAL A 260 -48.67 -8.25 -7.59
CA VAL A 260 -47.99 -8.95 -6.47
C VAL A 260 -48.62 -8.62 -5.11
N LEU A 261 -49.78 -7.96 -5.12
CA LEU A 261 -50.46 -7.56 -3.88
C LEU A 261 -50.89 -8.78 -3.08
N GLY A 262 -50.63 -8.74 -1.77
CA GLY A 262 -50.99 -9.81 -0.83
C GLY A 262 -49.95 -10.93 -0.71
N LEU A 263 -48.85 -10.88 -1.46
CA LEU A 263 -47.73 -11.82 -1.33
C LEU A 263 -46.84 -11.49 -0.12
N THR A 264 -47.43 -11.48 1.08
CA THR A 264 -46.75 -11.02 2.31
C THR A 264 -45.61 -11.93 2.77
N ASN A 265 -45.53 -13.17 2.28
CA ASN A 265 -44.45 -14.12 2.60
C ASN A 265 -43.26 -14.02 1.62
N LEU A 266 -43.37 -13.20 0.58
CA LEU A 266 -42.40 -13.15 -0.50
C LEU A 266 -41.07 -12.57 0.00
N GLN A 267 -39.99 -13.33 -0.22
CA GLN A 267 -38.61 -12.95 0.11
C GLN A 267 -37.80 -12.57 -1.13
N THR A 268 -38.14 -13.17 -2.28
CA THR A 268 -37.46 -12.94 -3.55
C THR A 268 -38.46 -12.62 -4.65
N LEU A 269 -38.30 -11.47 -5.28
CA LEU A 269 -39.07 -11.05 -6.45
C LEU A 269 -38.12 -10.70 -7.60
N ALA A 270 -38.22 -11.41 -8.71
CA ALA A 270 -37.49 -11.12 -9.94
C ALA A 270 -38.46 -10.99 -11.13
N ILE A 271 -38.60 -9.77 -11.64
CA ILE A 271 -39.54 -9.40 -12.71
C ILE A 271 -38.88 -8.47 -13.74
N GLY A 272 -37.55 -8.47 -13.83
CA GLY A 272 -36.80 -7.68 -14.80
C GLY A 272 -36.97 -8.14 -16.27
N GLY A 273 -36.55 -7.34 -17.24
CA GLY A 273 -36.70 -7.63 -18.68
C GLY A 273 -38.16 -7.60 -19.13
N ASN A 274 -38.98 -6.72 -18.55
CA ASN A 274 -40.41 -6.60 -18.81
C ASN A 274 -40.78 -5.14 -19.11
N ASN A 275 -41.99 -4.89 -19.62
CA ASN A 275 -42.45 -3.57 -20.04
C ASN A 275 -43.48 -2.98 -19.04
N LEU A 276 -43.16 -3.03 -17.75
CA LEU A 276 -44.15 -2.77 -16.68
C LEU A 276 -44.54 -1.30 -16.54
N GLY A 277 -43.59 -0.36 -16.73
CA GLY A 277 -43.82 1.07 -16.49
C GLY A 277 -43.88 1.45 -15.01
N THR A 278 -44.65 0.70 -14.21
CA THR A 278 -44.82 0.84 -12.76
C THR A 278 -45.07 -0.51 -12.10
N VAL A 279 -44.77 -0.64 -10.81
CA VAL A 279 -45.11 -1.82 -10.00
C VAL A 279 -45.47 -1.40 -8.58
N ASP A 280 -46.52 -1.99 -8.01
CA ASP A 280 -46.92 -1.77 -6.62
C ASP A 280 -46.31 -2.85 -5.72
N LEU A 281 -45.42 -2.42 -4.82
CA LEU A 281 -44.68 -3.28 -3.88
C LEU A 281 -45.15 -3.10 -2.43
N SER A 282 -46.25 -2.39 -2.21
CA SER A 282 -46.66 -1.90 -0.89
C SER A 282 -46.91 -3.00 0.16
N THR A 283 -47.24 -4.22 -0.26
CA THR A 283 -47.51 -5.35 0.65
C THR A 283 -46.29 -6.22 0.95
N LEU A 284 -45.13 -5.95 0.35
CA LEU A 284 -43.97 -6.87 0.34
C LEU A 284 -42.95 -6.59 1.46
N SER A 285 -43.41 -6.46 2.71
CA SER A 285 -42.54 -6.08 3.83
C SER A 285 -41.46 -7.11 4.20
N ASN A 286 -41.61 -8.37 3.77
CA ASN A 286 -40.64 -9.44 4.01
C ASN A 286 -39.63 -9.63 2.86
N LEU A 287 -39.67 -8.77 1.85
CA LEU A 287 -38.81 -8.87 0.69
C LEU A 287 -37.34 -8.62 1.07
N ILE A 288 -36.46 -9.53 0.66
CA ILE A 288 -35.01 -9.50 0.90
C ILE A 288 -34.27 -9.18 -0.40
N TYR A 289 -34.75 -9.72 -1.52
CA TYR A 289 -34.16 -9.56 -2.85
C TYR A 289 -35.20 -9.04 -3.85
N LEU A 290 -34.90 -7.91 -4.49
CA LEU A 290 -35.72 -7.34 -5.56
C LEU A 290 -34.89 -7.17 -6.83
N ASN A 291 -35.35 -7.76 -7.93
CA ASN A 291 -34.81 -7.56 -9.26
C ASN A 291 -35.88 -7.08 -10.23
N VAL A 292 -35.74 -5.83 -10.64
CA VAL A 292 -36.54 -5.08 -11.63
C VAL A 292 -35.63 -4.48 -12.70
N TYR A 293 -34.51 -5.13 -13.03
CA TYR A 293 -33.64 -4.73 -14.14
C TYR A 293 -34.44 -4.60 -15.44
N ASP A 294 -34.27 -3.54 -16.22
CA ASP A 294 -34.94 -3.38 -17.52
C ASP A 294 -36.45 -3.70 -17.47
N ALA A 295 -37.13 -3.15 -16.46
CA ALA A 295 -38.58 -3.27 -16.27
C ALA A 295 -39.35 -2.05 -16.83
N GLN A 296 -38.64 -1.14 -17.50
CA GLN A 296 -39.14 0.12 -18.03
C GLN A 296 -39.81 1.02 -16.97
N LEU A 297 -39.35 0.92 -15.71
CA LEU A 297 -39.94 1.65 -14.58
C LEU A 297 -39.58 3.13 -14.59
N THR A 298 -40.59 3.99 -14.48
CA THR A 298 -40.39 5.45 -14.36
C THR A 298 -40.31 5.93 -12.91
N SER A 299 -40.81 5.11 -11.97
CA SER A 299 -40.72 5.32 -10.53
C SER A 299 -40.67 3.98 -9.80
N LEU A 300 -40.00 3.95 -8.65
CA LEU A 300 -39.92 2.77 -7.80
C LEU A 300 -40.10 3.18 -6.34
N ASP A 301 -41.21 2.76 -5.73
CA ASP A 301 -41.48 2.99 -4.31
C ASP A 301 -40.92 1.85 -3.45
N LEU A 302 -40.00 2.20 -2.57
CA LEU A 302 -39.32 1.28 -1.66
C LEU A 302 -39.80 1.41 -0.20
N SER A 303 -40.80 2.26 0.08
CA SER A 303 -41.11 2.70 1.45
C SER A 303 -41.49 1.57 2.41
N ASN A 304 -42.03 0.45 1.92
CA ASN A 304 -42.46 -0.68 2.74
C ASN A 304 -41.41 -1.82 2.79
N LEU A 305 -40.30 -1.72 2.07
CA LEU A 305 -39.33 -2.80 1.89
C LEU A 305 -38.22 -2.75 2.98
N VAL A 306 -38.65 -2.82 4.24
CA VAL A 306 -37.78 -2.62 5.42
C VAL A 306 -36.72 -3.71 5.62
N ASN A 307 -36.93 -4.90 5.05
CA ASN A 307 -36.03 -6.04 5.14
C ASN A 307 -35.14 -6.21 3.89
N LEU A 308 -35.23 -5.29 2.92
CA LEU A 308 -34.53 -5.42 1.65
C LEU A 308 -33.01 -5.35 1.84
N GLN A 309 -32.30 -6.34 1.32
CA GLN A 309 -30.84 -6.44 1.39
C GLN A 309 -30.18 -6.24 0.02
N THR A 310 -30.87 -6.63 -1.05
CA THR A 310 -30.36 -6.53 -2.42
C THR A 310 -31.39 -5.91 -3.35
N LEU A 311 -30.98 -4.86 -4.05
CA LEU A 311 -31.78 -4.16 -5.05
C LEU A 311 -31.07 -4.14 -6.41
N MET A 312 -31.70 -4.75 -7.42
CA MET A 312 -31.27 -4.71 -8.82
C MET A 312 -32.33 -3.96 -9.62
N CYS A 313 -32.07 -2.70 -9.96
CA CYS A 313 -32.99 -1.80 -10.68
C CYS A 313 -32.29 -1.07 -11.84
N SER A 314 -31.21 -1.63 -12.36
CA SER A 314 -30.47 -1.07 -13.48
C SER A 314 -31.28 -1.07 -14.78
N VAL A 315 -30.92 -0.17 -15.70
CA VAL A 315 -31.57 0.00 -17.01
C VAL A 315 -33.06 0.34 -16.86
N ASN A 316 -33.37 1.40 -16.13
CA ASN A 316 -34.72 1.94 -16.05
C ASN A 316 -34.69 3.47 -16.23
N PRO A 317 -35.78 4.12 -16.66
CA PRO A 317 -35.84 5.58 -16.70
C PRO A 317 -36.15 6.19 -15.32
N LEU A 318 -35.52 5.73 -14.23
CA LEU A 318 -35.76 6.26 -12.88
C LEU A 318 -35.05 7.62 -12.69
N GLY A 319 -35.82 8.64 -12.31
CA GLY A 319 -35.29 9.97 -11.98
C GLY A 319 -34.86 10.15 -10.52
N SER A 320 -35.35 9.29 -9.62
CA SER A 320 -35.01 9.33 -8.18
C SER A 320 -35.20 7.98 -7.50
N LEU A 321 -34.43 7.74 -6.44
CA LEU A 321 -34.58 6.62 -5.52
C LEU A 321 -34.57 7.13 -4.08
N ASN A 322 -35.42 6.57 -3.22
CA ASN A 322 -35.50 6.91 -1.81
C ASN A 322 -35.29 5.66 -0.95
N PHE A 323 -34.21 5.63 -0.18
CA PHE A 323 -33.83 4.50 0.67
C PHE A 323 -34.14 4.68 2.16
N SER A 324 -34.88 5.72 2.55
CA SER A 324 -35.09 6.10 3.96
C SER A 324 -35.57 4.96 4.88
N ASN A 325 -36.31 3.99 4.35
CA ASN A 325 -36.81 2.83 5.11
C ASN A 325 -36.04 1.52 4.85
N CYS A 326 -35.06 1.51 3.94
CA CYS A 326 -34.34 0.32 3.50
C CYS A 326 -32.97 0.19 4.17
N THR A 327 -32.89 0.35 5.48
CA THR A 327 -31.63 0.42 6.25
C THR A 327 -30.81 -0.88 6.25
N GLN A 328 -31.40 -1.98 5.78
CA GLN A 328 -30.78 -3.30 5.68
C GLN A 328 -30.07 -3.56 4.34
N LEU A 329 -30.12 -2.60 3.39
CA LEU A 329 -29.50 -2.74 2.07
C LEU A 329 -27.98 -2.89 2.18
N LYS A 330 -27.48 -3.89 1.44
CA LYS A 330 -26.05 -4.21 1.30
C LYS A 330 -25.57 -4.02 -0.13
N ASP A 331 -26.40 -4.40 -1.10
CA ASP A 331 -26.07 -4.39 -2.52
C ASP A 331 -27.10 -3.60 -3.31
N ILE A 332 -26.65 -2.55 -3.99
CA ILE A 332 -27.49 -1.71 -4.84
C ILE A 332 -26.90 -1.66 -6.24
N ASN A 333 -27.70 -2.05 -7.23
CA ASN A 333 -27.43 -1.79 -8.63
C ASN A 333 -28.54 -0.92 -9.23
N CYS A 334 -28.22 0.34 -9.46
CA CYS A 334 -29.05 1.35 -10.13
C CYS A 334 -28.34 1.92 -11.38
N PHE A 335 -27.43 1.13 -11.97
CA PHE A 335 -26.71 1.49 -13.19
C PHE A 335 -27.65 1.80 -14.37
N SER A 336 -27.30 2.75 -15.23
CA SER A 336 -28.08 3.14 -16.42
C SER A 336 -29.50 3.57 -16.05
N ASN A 337 -29.58 4.69 -15.33
CA ASN A 337 -30.84 5.35 -14.98
C ASN A 337 -30.76 6.86 -15.33
N GLN A 338 -31.71 7.65 -14.86
CA GLN A 338 -31.76 9.11 -15.06
C GLN A 338 -31.60 9.87 -13.74
N LEU A 339 -30.88 9.29 -12.78
CA LEU A 339 -30.72 9.83 -11.44
C LEU A 339 -29.85 11.08 -11.49
N THR A 340 -30.37 12.20 -10.99
CA THR A 340 -29.59 13.45 -10.82
C THR A 340 -29.00 13.57 -9.42
N GLN A 341 -29.55 12.82 -8.46
CA GLN A 341 -29.11 12.76 -7.07
C GLN A 341 -29.30 11.34 -6.52
N LEU A 342 -28.45 10.95 -5.58
CA LEU A 342 -28.53 9.67 -4.89
C LEU A 342 -28.09 9.85 -3.44
N ASP A 343 -29.04 9.71 -2.51
CA ASP A 343 -28.78 9.81 -1.07
C ASP A 343 -28.71 8.41 -0.46
N VAL A 344 -27.50 7.97 -0.09
CA VAL A 344 -27.23 6.68 0.57
C VAL A 344 -26.90 6.84 2.06
N SER A 345 -27.18 8.00 2.65
CA SER A 345 -26.82 8.32 4.04
C SER A 345 -27.53 7.42 5.07
N ALA A 346 -28.68 6.85 4.73
CA ALA A 346 -29.45 5.95 5.57
C ALA A 346 -28.98 4.48 5.53
N LEU A 347 -27.87 4.17 4.84
CA LEU A 347 -27.45 2.81 4.51
C LEU A 347 -26.12 2.38 5.16
N PRO A 348 -26.07 2.20 6.50
CA PRO A 348 -24.82 1.90 7.21
C PRO A 348 -24.24 0.51 6.88
N LEU A 349 -25.06 -0.40 6.33
CA LEU A 349 -24.67 -1.75 5.94
C LEU A 349 -24.30 -1.88 4.45
N LEU A 350 -24.25 -0.78 3.70
CA LEU A 350 -23.96 -0.79 2.28
C LEU A 350 -22.54 -1.30 2.03
N GLU A 351 -22.44 -2.38 1.25
CA GLU A 351 -21.22 -3.10 0.91
C GLU A 351 -20.82 -2.88 -0.55
N SER A 352 -21.81 -2.78 -1.45
CA SER A 352 -21.62 -2.60 -2.88
C SER A 352 -22.62 -1.60 -3.47
N LEU A 353 -22.11 -0.61 -4.19
CA LEU A 353 -22.91 0.40 -4.87
C LEU A 353 -22.51 0.52 -6.35
N SER A 354 -23.45 0.19 -7.23
CA SER A 354 -23.36 0.46 -8.66
C SER A 354 -24.40 1.51 -9.05
N CYS A 355 -23.93 2.72 -9.33
CA CYS A 355 -24.70 3.91 -9.71
C CYS A 355 -24.18 4.58 -10.98
N GLY A 356 -23.38 3.86 -11.78
CA GLY A 356 -22.86 4.36 -13.04
C GLY A 356 -23.93 4.60 -14.12
N ASP A 357 -23.57 5.30 -15.19
CA ASP A 357 -24.43 5.70 -16.31
C ASP A 357 -25.69 6.43 -15.82
N ASN A 358 -25.46 7.54 -15.11
CA ASN A 358 -26.49 8.41 -14.53
C ASN A 358 -26.11 9.88 -14.76
N GLN A 359 -26.79 10.81 -14.09
CA GLN A 359 -26.57 12.26 -14.20
C GLN A 359 -26.16 12.87 -12.85
N LEU A 360 -25.45 12.10 -12.01
CA LEU A 360 -25.06 12.53 -10.67
C LEU A 360 -23.96 13.59 -10.75
N ILE A 361 -24.16 14.69 -10.03
CA ILE A 361 -23.18 15.78 -9.87
C ILE A 361 -22.38 15.63 -8.57
N THR A 362 -23.01 15.03 -7.55
CA THR A 362 -22.42 14.79 -6.23
C THR A 362 -22.78 13.39 -5.74
N LEU A 363 -21.87 12.76 -5.00
CA LEU A 363 -22.10 11.49 -4.32
C LEU A 363 -21.45 11.53 -2.93
N HIS A 364 -22.26 11.38 -1.88
CA HIS A 364 -21.80 11.39 -0.49
C HIS A 364 -21.81 9.97 0.08
N LEU A 365 -20.64 9.49 0.53
CA LEU A 365 -20.45 8.11 1.02
C LEU A 365 -20.03 8.03 2.49
N ASN A 366 -20.08 9.16 3.22
CA ASN A 366 -19.54 9.30 4.57
C ASN A 366 -20.21 8.41 5.64
N ASN A 367 -21.41 7.92 5.36
CA ASN A 367 -22.18 7.04 6.26
C ASN A 367 -22.17 5.56 5.82
N ASN A 368 -21.29 5.18 4.89
CA ASN A 368 -21.21 3.84 4.32
C ASN A 368 -19.85 3.17 4.62
N PRO A 369 -19.49 2.94 5.91
CA PRO A 369 -18.15 2.52 6.30
C PRO A 369 -17.78 1.11 5.84
N LEU A 370 -18.76 0.29 5.45
CA LEU A 370 -18.54 -1.09 4.98
C LEU A 370 -18.40 -1.21 3.46
N LEU A 371 -18.48 -0.09 2.72
CA LEU A 371 -18.42 -0.09 1.27
C LEU A 371 -17.06 -0.60 0.78
N TYR A 372 -17.06 -1.69 0.01
CA TYR A 372 -15.85 -2.25 -0.59
C TYR A 372 -15.84 -2.19 -2.13
N SER A 373 -17.00 -2.01 -2.75
CA SER A 373 -17.18 -1.95 -4.20
C SER A 373 -18.01 -0.74 -4.61
N LEU A 374 -17.44 0.14 -5.42
CA LEU A 374 -18.08 1.32 -5.97
C LEU A 374 -17.97 1.32 -7.50
N ASN A 375 -19.09 1.53 -8.19
CA ASN A 375 -19.12 1.87 -9.60
C ASN A 375 -19.95 3.15 -9.76
N CYS A 376 -19.28 4.26 -10.05
CA CYS A 376 -19.88 5.56 -10.38
C CYS A 376 -19.53 6.02 -11.81
N TRP A 377 -19.15 5.07 -12.67
CA TRP A 377 -18.79 5.29 -14.07
C TRP A 377 -19.82 6.15 -14.81
N GLY A 378 -19.43 7.07 -15.69
CA GLY A 378 -20.40 7.74 -16.58
C GLY A 378 -21.39 8.63 -15.84
N ASN A 379 -20.87 9.57 -15.03
CA ASN A 379 -21.64 10.59 -14.32
C ASN A 379 -21.02 11.98 -14.56
N GLN A 380 -21.43 12.99 -13.78
CA GLN A 380 -20.93 14.36 -13.85
C GLN A 380 -20.24 14.77 -12.53
N LEU A 381 -19.64 13.81 -11.83
CA LEU A 381 -19.00 14.03 -10.53
C LEU A 381 -17.71 14.83 -10.70
N THR A 382 -17.52 15.88 -9.89
CA THR A 382 -16.30 16.70 -9.87
C THR A 382 -15.38 16.38 -8.68
N SER A 383 -15.93 15.76 -7.62
CA SER A 383 -15.20 15.39 -6.41
C SER A 383 -15.82 14.14 -5.78
N LEU A 384 -15.00 13.33 -5.11
CA LEU A 384 -15.45 12.16 -4.37
C LEU A 384 -14.62 12.01 -3.09
N ASP A 385 -15.30 12.07 -1.95
CA ASP A 385 -14.69 11.84 -0.65
C ASP A 385 -14.84 10.36 -0.26
N LEU A 386 -13.71 9.67 -0.10
CA LEU A 386 -13.63 8.26 0.29
C LEU A 386 -13.02 8.07 1.69
N SER A 387 -12.82 9.15 2.44
CA SER A 387 -12.15 9.14 3.76
C SER A 387 -12.85 8.26 4.80
N ALA A 388 -14.16 8.09 4.67
CA ALA A 388 -14.97 7.24 5.53
C ALA A 388 -15.14 5.80 5.02
N ASN A 389 -14.49 5.41 3.90
CA ASN A 389 -14.70 4.12 3.24
C ASN A 389 -13.40 3.29 3.19
N PRO A 390 -12.86 2.86 4.35
CA PRO A 390 -11.54 2.22 4.45
C PRO A 390 -11.45 0.82 3.83
N TYR A 391 -12.57 0.24 3.38
CA TYR A 391 -12.62 -1.09 2.77
C TYR A 391 -12.77 -1.07 1.25
N ILE A 392 -12.79 0.10 0.60
CA ILE A 392 -12.84 0.18 -0.86
C ILE A 392 -11.64 -0.58 -1.46
N ARG A 393 -11.96 -1.57 -2.29
CA ARG A 393 -10.97 -2.35 -3.07
C ARG A 393 -11.26 -2.32 -4.56
N SER A 394 -12.49 -2.00 -4.94
CA SER A 394 -12.91 -1.88 -6.33
C SER A 394 -13.62 -0.55 -6.53
N ALA A 395 -13.06 0.34 -7.33
CA ALA A 395 -13.70 1.59 -7.69
C ALA A 395 -13.60 1.84 -9.20
N ASP A 396 -14.74 1.99 -9.86
CA ASP A 396 -14.81 2.52 -11.23
C ASP A 396 -15.35 3.95 -11.19
N CYS A 397 -14.43 4.91 -11.31
CA CYS A 397 -14.65 6.35 -11.32
C CYS A 397 -14.45 6.92 -12.73
N SER A 398 -14.47 6.08 -13.77
CA SER A 398 -14.19 6.52 -15.15
C SER A 398 -15.36 7.34 -15.71
N ALA A 399 -15.14 8.11 -16.78
CA ALA A 399 -16.16 8.92 -17.44
C ALA A 399 -16.90 9.89 -16.48
N ASN A 400 -16.13 10.74 -15.80
CA ASN A 400 -16.61 11.79 -14.88
C ASN A 400 -15.84 13.10 -15.15
N LEU A 401 -15.88 14.05 -14.21
CA LEU A 401 -15.26 15.38 -14.32
C LEU A 401 -14.30 15.67 -13.14
N PHE A 402 -13.70 14.63 -12.54
CA PHE A 402 -12.80 14.78 -11.40
C PHE A 402 -11.54 15.58 -11.74
N GLU A 403 -11.10 16.47 -10.84
CA GLU A 403 -9.78 17.12 -10.88
C GLU A 403 -8.72 16.31 -10.12
N THR A 404 -9.13 15.73 -8.99
CA THR A 404 -8.30 14.85 -8.18
C THR A 404 -9.10 13.62 -7.75
N LEU A 405 -8.40 12.49 -7.56
CA LEU A 405 -8.96 11.28 -6.97
C LEU A 405 -8.04 10.76 -5.88
N ASP A 406 -8.59 10.53 -4.69
CA ASP A 406 -7.82 10.03 -3.55
C ASP A 406 -8.30 8.65 -3.09
N PHE A 407 -7.47 7.65 -3.32
CA PHE A 407 -7.68 6.26 -2.89
C PHE A 407 -6.75 5.87 -1.73
N SER A 408 -6.07 6.81 -1.07
CA SER A 408 -5.09 6.54 0.00
C SER A 408 -5.71 5.94 1.27
N TYR A 409 -7.00 6.16 1.51
CA TYR A 409 -7.70 5.70 2.72
C TYR A 409 -8.00 4.20 2.76
N THR A 410 -7.77 3.47 1.67
CA THR A 410 -8.12 2.04 1.60
C THR A 410 -7.13 1.20 2.40
N THR A 411 -7.62 0.27 3.22
CA THR A 411 -6.80 -0.55 4.14
C THR A 411 -6.61 -1.99 3.63
N THR A 412 -5.52 -2.64 4.04
CA THR A 412 -5.17 -4.03 3.69
C THR A 412 -5.94 -5.10 4.48
N ALA A 413 -6.83 -4.70 5.40
CA ALA A 413 -7.33 -5.54 6.50
C ALA A 413 -8.10 -6.81 6.10
N LEU A 414 -8.54 -6.94 4.84
CA LEU A 414 -9.41 -8.04 4.39
C LEU A 414 -8.77 -9.02 3.39
N GLY A 415 -7.59 -8.73 2.85
CA GLY A 415 -6.96 -9.53 1.78
C GLY A 415 -7.76 -9.53 0.46
N GLY A 416 -7.04 -9.69 -0.67
CA GLY A 416 -7.65 -9.78 -2.01
C GLY A 416 -7.12 -8.77 -3.03
N SER A 417 -7.42 -9.00 -4.30
CA SER A 417 -7.03 -8.13 -5.41
C SER A 417 -7.84 -6.83 -5.39
N SER A 418 -7.17 -5.70 -5.62
CA SER A 418 -7.81 -4.38 -5.72
C SER A 418 -7.83 -3.90 -7.17
N SER A 419 -8.90 -3.23 -7.60
CA SER A 419 -9.09 -2.72 -8.95
C SER A 419 -9.56 -1.25 -8.93
N PHE A 420 -8.73 -0.35 -9.45
CA PHE A 420 -9.09 1.06 -9.60
C PHE A 420 -9.14 1.45 -11.07
N LYS A 421 -10.20 2.15 -11.47
CA LYS A 421 -10.40 2.66 -12.82
C LYS A 421 -10.87 4.11 -12.76
N PHE A 422 -10.28 4.95 -13.59
CA PHE A 422 -10.55 6.39 -13.62
C PHE A 422 -10.30 7.00 -15.01
N SER A 423 -10.47 6.20 -16.07
CA SER A 423 -10.29 6.68 -17.46
C SER A 423 -11.36 7.71 -17.84
N ASP A 424 -11.19 8.42 -18.95
CA ASP A 424 -12.19 9.38 -19.47
C ASP A 424 -12.56 10.48 -18.46
N ASN A 425 -11.60 10.94 -17.65
CA ASN A 425 -11.76 12.12 -16.81
C ASN A 425 -10.91 13.27 -17.40
N PRO A 426 -11.51 14.21 -18.16
CA PRO A 426 -10.76 15.23 -18.90
C PRO A 426 -10.04 16.24 -18.00
N ASN A 427 -10.54 16.46 -16.78
CA ASN A 427 -10.00 17.43 -15.83
C ASN A 427 -9.01 16.80 -14.82
N LEU A 428 -8.82 15.48 -14.85
CA LEU A 428 -8.09 14.78 -13.80
C LEU A 428 -6.60 15.09 -13.91
N GLU A 429 -6.03 15.75 -12.89
CA GLU A 429 -4.63 16.17 -12.83
C GLU A 429 -3.81 15.27 -11.90
N PHE A 430 -4.43 14.73 -10.84
CA PHE A 430 -3.75 13.99 -9.78
C PHE A 430 -4.56 12.79 -9.29
N VAL A 431 -3.87 11.65 -9.09
CA VAL A 431 -4.44 10.46 -8.45
C VAL A 431 -3.55 10.01 -7.30
N ASN A 432 -4.11 9.86 -6.10
CA ASN A 432 -3.41 9.31 -4.95
C ASN A 432 -3.74 7.82 -4.78
N LEU A 433 -2.77 6.94 -5.02
CA LEU A 433 -2.82 5.49 -4.80
C LEU A 433 -1.90 5.06 -3.65
N LYS A 434 -1.50 5.97 -2.75
CA LYS A 434 -0.64 5.65 -1.59
C LYS A 434 -1.47 5.02 -0.47
N ASN A 435 -1.88 3.78 -0.68
CA ASN A 435 -2.83 3.08 0.18
C ASN A 435 -2.30 1.80 0.83
N GLY A 436 -1.00 1.53 0.72
CA GLY A 436 -0.39 0.36 1.37
C GLY A 436 -0.86 -1.00 0.81
N LEU A 437 -1.68 -1.02 -0.25
CA LEU A 437 -2.08 -2.25 -0.94
C LEU A 437 -0.88 -2.83 -1.71
N TYR A 438 -0.79 -4.15 -1.83
CA TYR A 438 0.27 -4.79 -2.62
C TYR A 438 -0.24 -5.03 -4.06
N SER A 439 0.44 -4.45 -5.06
CA SER A 439 0.11 -4.60 -6.48
C SER A 439 -1.35 -4.28 -6.85
N PRO A 440 -1.86 -3.06 -6.62
CA PRO A 440 -3.19 -2.68 -7.06
C PRO A 440 -3.30 -2.81 -8.58
N PHE A 441 -4.36 -3.44 -9.07
CA PHE A 441 -4.66 -3.47 -10.49
C PHE A 441 -5.27 -2.14 -10.90
N VAL A 442 -4.48 -1.28 -11.54
CA VAL A 442 -4.98 -0.05 -12.15
C VAL A 442 -5.23 -0.34 -13.62
N ASN A 443 -6.49 -0.19 -14.05
CA ASN A 443 -6.81 -0.36 -15.47
C ASN A 443 -6.48 0.92 -16.23
N ILE A 444 -5.38 0.88 -16.96
CA ILE A 444 -4.92 1.96 -17.85
C ILE A 444 -5.16 1.64 -19.34
N ALA A 445 -5.83 0.53 -19.65
CA ALA A 445 -6.16 0.20 -21.03
C ALA A 445 -7.13 1.24 -21.58
N ASN A 446 -6.66 2.05 -22.53
CA ASN A 446 -7.35 3.23 -23.06
C ASN A 446 -7.52 4.39 -22.07
N LEU A 447 -6.53 4.61 -21.19
CA LEU A 447 -6.53 5.75 -20.28
C LEU A 447 -6.60 7.07 -21.08
N ASN A 448 -7.72 7.77 -20.96
CA ASN A 448 -7.99 9.05 -21.60
C ASN A 448 -8.19 10.14 -20.54
N CYS A 449 -7.08 10.56 -19.93
CA CYS A 449 -7.03 11.65 -18.95
C CYS A 449 -5.95 12.65 -19.38
N PRO A 450 -6.26 13.56 -20.33
CA PRO A 450 -5.26 14.42 -20.99
C PRO A 450 -4.51 15.36 -20.05
N ASN A 451 -5.11 15.72 -18.91
CA ASN A 451 -4.51 16.60 -17.90
C ASN A 451 -3.78 15.83 -16.79
N LEU A 452 -3.82 14.49 -16.79
CA LEU A 452 -3.22 13.70 -15.72
C LEU A 452 -1.72 13.93 -15.73
N ALA A 453 -1.21 14.56 -14.68
CA ALA A 453 0.18 14.92 -14.55
C ALA A 453 0.90 14.02 -13.54
N TYR A 454 0.20 13.57 -12.49
CA TYR A 454 0.84 12.85 -11.40
C TYR A 454 -0.02 11.73 -10.79
N VAL A 455 0.64 10.61 -10.49
CA VAL A 455 0.08 9.49 -9.73
C VAL A 455 0.96 9.24 -8.51
N CYS A 456 0.41 9.44 -7.31
CA CYS A 456 1.10 9.08 -6.09
C CYS A 456 0.98 7.58 -5.80
N ALA A 457 2.08 6.93 -5.43
CA ALA A 457 2.16 5.51 -5.18
C ALA A 457 2.75 5.21 -3.80
N SER A 458 2.35 4.09 -3.20
CA SER A 458 3.12 3.49 -2.10
C SER A 458 4.47 2.98 -2.60
N GLU A 459 5.48 3.05 -1.74
CA GLU A 459 6.87 2.69 -1.99
C GLU A 459 6.99 1.28 -2.59
N GLN A 460 6.22 0.34 -2.04
CA GLN A 460 6.16 -1.06 -2.50
C GLN A 460 5.58 -1.27 -3.91
N ASN A 461 4.78 -0.32 -4.42
CA ASN A 461 4.14 -0.41 -5.75
C ASN A 461 4.79 0.49 -6.79
N LEU A 462 5.75 1.33 -6.39
CA LEU A 462 6.31 2.37 -7.23
C LEU A 462 6.80 1.81 -8.57
N GLY A 463 7.62 0.76 -8.55
CA GLY A 463 8.15 0.15 -9.79
C GLY A 463 7.08 -0.45 -10.70
N THR A 464 6.03 -1.06 -10.12
CA THR A 464 4.92 -1.64 -10.89
C THR A 464 4.09 -0.55 -11.56
N LEU A 465 3.73 0.50 -10.82
CA LEU A 465 2.95 1.61 -11.37
C LEU A 465 3.76 2.42 -12.38
N GLN A 466 5.06 2.66 -12.15
CA GLN A 466 5.94 3.28 -13.14
C GLN A 466 6.00 2.48 -14.44
N SER A 467 6.11 1.15 -14.35
CA SER A 467 6.08 0.28 -15.54
C SER A 467 4.75 0.38 -16.29
N GLN A 468 3.62 0.38 -15.56
CA GLN A 468 2.30 0.54 -16.16
C GLN A 468 2.14 1.90 -16.86
N PHE A 469 2.48 3.01 -16.19
CA PHE A 469 2.33 4.35 -16.72
C PHE A 469 3.43 4.79 -17.71
N SER A 470 4.46 3.97 -17.93
CA SER A 470 5.57 4.28 -18.85
C SER A 470 5.15 4.61 -20.29
N ALA A 471 4.01 4.09 -20.73
CA ALA A 471 3.44 4.34 -22.06
C ALA A 471 2.48 5.54 -22.11
N VAL A 472 2.19 6.17 -20.96
CA VAL A 472 1.29 7.33 -20.87
C VAL A 472 2.13 8.62 -20.86
N PRO A 473 2.06 9.46 -21.91
CA PRO A 473 2.87 10.66 -21.99
C PRO A 473 2.54 11.64 -20.85
N ASN A 474 3.55 12.34 -20.34
CA ASN A 474 3.42 13.41 -19.35
C ASN A 474 2.82 13.01 -17.98
N VAL A 475 2.69 11.72 -17.69
CA VAL A 475 2.30 11.25 -16.35
C VAL A 475 3.54 10.84 -15.57
N MET A 476 3.75 11.48 -14.42
CA MET A 476 4.78 11.11 -13.47
C MET A 476 4.20 10.21 -12.37
N VAL A 477 4.99 9.24 -11.90
CA VAL A 477 4.61 8.35 -10.80
C VAL A 477 5.68 8.43 -9.72
N GLY A 478 5.29 8.85 -8.51
CA GLY A 478 6.21 9.00 -7.38
C GLY A 478 5.53 8.76 -6.03
N THR A 479 6.32 8.79 -4.96
CA THR A 479 5.86 8.50 -3.59
C THR A 479 5.43 9.74 -2.81
N TYR A 480 5.52 10.92 -3.43
CA TYR A 480 5.27 12.22 -2.83
C TYR A 480 3.90 12.74 -3.25
N CYS A 481 2.90 12.55 -2.39
CA CYS A 481 1.51 12.88 -2.75
C CYS A 481 1.20 14.37 -2.56
N SER A 482 1.75 14.98 -1.51
CA SER A 482 1.58 16.38 -1.11
C SER A 482 2.39 16.63 0.18
N PHE A 483 2.71 17.89 0.50
CA PHE A 483 3.43 18.26 1.73
C PHE A 483 2.52 18.25 2.97
N ALA A 484 1.28 18.72 2.81
CA ALA A 484 0.18 18.42 3.73
C ALA A 484 -0.48 17.10 3.29
N PRO A 485 -0.86 16.17 4.18
CA PRO A 485 -1.52 14.93 3.77
C PRO A 485 -2.76 15.22 2.93
N GLY A 486 -2.94 14.52 1.81
CA GLY A 486 -4.24 14.49 1.14
C GLY A 486 -5.28 13.91 2.10
N GLY A 487 -6.42 14.60 2.25
CA GLY A 487 -7.56 14.07 2.97
C GLY A 487 -7.92 14.65 4.34
N LEU A 488 -8.75 13.94 5.11
CA LEU A 488 -9.03 14.29 6.52
C LEU A 488 -7.83 13.89 7.39
N TYR A 489 -7.12 14.88 7.91
CA TYR A 489 -6.06 14.76 8.91
C TYR A 489 -6.34 15.72 10.06
N ASN A 490 -5.81 15.45 11.24
CA ASN A 490 -5.82 16.37 12.37
C ASN A 490 -4.50 17.13 12.45
N THR A 491 -4.50 18.25 13.13
CA THR A 491 -3.33 19.10 13.27
C THR A 491 -2.98 19.30 14.74
N ILE A 492 -1.73 19.00 15.11
CA ILE A 492 -1.14 19.41 16.39
C ILE A 492 -0.22 20.57 16.07
N GLN A 493 -0.43 21.72 16.69
CA GLN A 493 0.40 22.90 16.46
C GLN A 493 0.75 23.60 17.77
N GLY A 494 1.70 24.52 17.72
CA GLY A 494 1.93 25.45 18.82
C GLY A 494 3.23 26.21 18.70
N THR A 495 3.55 26.93 19.76
CA THR A 495 4.73 27.81 19.84
C THR A 495 5.59 27.44 21.04
N VAL A 496 6.90 27.55 20.88
CA VAL A 496 7.87 27.38 21.96
C VAL A 496 8.42 28.73 22.38
N HIS A 497 8.15 29.12 23.62
CA HIS A 497 8.63 30.36 24.24
C HIS A 497 9.75 30.10 25.24
N VAL A 498 10.56 31.13 25.50
CA VAL A 498 11.68 31.10 26.44
C VAL A 498 11.52 32.21 27.47
N ASP A 499 11.29 31.82 28.72
CA ASP A 499 11.17 32.71 29.88
C ASP A 499 12.56 33.14 30.38
N LEU A 500 13.22 34.01 29.63
CA LEU A 500 14.53 34.56 30.01
C LEU A 500 14.45 35.48 31.25
N ALA A 501 13.30 36.08 31.52
CA ALA A 501 13.09 37.01 32.64
C ALA A 501 12.78 36.30 33.97
N GLN A 502 12.43 35.00 33.92
CA GLN A 502 12.01 34.18 35.05
C GLN A 502 10.76 34.73 35.76
N ASP A 503 9.84 35.35 35.02
CA ASP A 503 8.57 35.88 35.52
C ASP A 503 7.35 35.06 35.05
N GLY A 504 7.59 33.96 34.34
CA GLY A 504 6.60 33.00 33.87
C GLY A 504 6.23 33.22 32.40
N CYS A 505 5.93 32.12 31.70
CA CYS A 505 5.73 32.17 30.26
C CYS A 505 4.58 33.08 29.80
N SER A 506 4.88 33.98 28.88
CA SER A 506 3.93 34.87 28.23
C SER A 506 4.07 34.83 26.70
N GLU A 507 3.03 35.22 25.97
CA GLU A 507 3.09 35.36 24.51
C GLU A 507 4.06 36.48 24.05
N THR A 508 4.51 37.32 24.98
CA THR A 508 5.52 38.36 24.72
C THR A 508 6.95 37.89 24.93
N ASP A 509 7.14 36.66 25.43
CA ASP A 509 8.47 36.09 25.65
C ASP A 509 9.12 35.70 24.32
N PRO A 510 10.46 35.81 24.22
CA PRO A 510 11.20 35.36 23.05
C PRO A 510 10.86 33.92 22.65
N VAL A 511 10.84 33.67 21.36
CA VAL A 511 10.56 32.34 20.80
C VAL A 511 11.85 31.55 20.61
N PHE A 512 11.75 30.22 20.63
CA PHE A 512 12.88 29.34 20.37
C PHE A 512 12.80 28.81 18.92
N ALA A 513 13.64 29.34 18.03
CA ALA A 513 13.80 28.85 16.67
C ALA A 513 14.75 27.63 16.59
N ASP A 514 14.51 26.74 15.63
CA ASP A 514 15.30 25.53 15.37
C ASP A 514 15.38 24.54 16.56
N LEU A 515 14.36 24.54 17.44
CA LEU A 515 14.25 23.54 18.49
C LEU A 515 13.73 22.24 17.93
N LYS A 516 14.46 21.15 18.19
CA LYS A 516 13.98 19.81 17.88
C LYS A 516 12.85 19.40 18.82
N LEU A 517 11.71 19.00 18.24
CA LEU A 517 10.56 18.41 18.92
C LEU A 517 10.38 16.98 18.40
N THR A 518 10.30 15.99 19.28
CA THR A 518 9.91 14.63 18.91
C THR A 518 8.40 14.45 19.02
N ILE A 519 7.84 13.59 18.17
CA ILE A 519 6.45 13.15 18.22
C ILE A 519 6.41 11.62 18.14
N THR A 520 5.62 10.98 19.00
CA THR A 520 5.45 9.52 18.99
C THR A 520 4.02 9.13 19.31
N ASP A 521 3.51 8.09 18.64
CA ASP A 521 2.24 7.42 18.97
C ASP A 521 2.45 6.12 19.78
N GLY A 522 3.71 5.86 20.19
CA GLY A 522 4.14 4.62 20.84
C GLY A 522 4.62 3.53 19.88
N THR A 523 4.37 3.68 18.58
CA THR A 523 4.80 2.75 17.52
C THR A 523 5.72 3.45 16.51
N ASN A 524 5.29 4.61 16.01
CA ASN A 524 6.00 5.44 15.05
C ASN A 524 6.66 6.61 15.77
N ASN A 525 7.86 7.00 15.31
CA ASN A 525 8.59 8.12 15.87
C ASN A 525 8.94 9.12 14.76
N GLY A 526 8.65 10.38 15.02
CA GLY A 526 9.06 11.50 14.19
C GLY A 526 9.77 12.58 15.00
N ALA A 527 10.45 13.48 14.31
CA ALA A 527 10.91 14.73 14.88
C ALA A 527 10.81 15.86 13.87
N TYR A 528 10.56 17.07 14.35
CA TYR A 528 10.52 18.28 13.56
C TYR A 528 11.29 19.38 14.27
N PHE A 529 11.47 20.50 13.58
CA PHE A 529 12.13 21.68 14.11
C PHE A 529 11.16 22.85 14.12
N THR A 530 11.18 23.66 15.18
CA THR A 530 10.46 24.93 15.17
C THR A 530 11.02 25.85 14.11
N ASN A 531 10.15 26.61 13.44
CA ASN A 531 10.59 27.62 12.46
C ASN A 531 11.18 28.86 13.15
N ALA A 532 11.56 29.87 12.36
CA ALA A 532 12.11 31.14 12.86
C ALA A 532 11.18 31.87 13.86
N ASP A 533 9.86 31.66 13.76
CA ASP A 533 8.85 32.20 14.69
C ASP A 533 8.63 31.31 15.93
N GLY A 534 9.43 30.26 16.10
CA GLY A 534 9.32 29.26 17.16
C GLY A 534 8.05 28.41 17.13
N THR A 535 7.35 28.40 15.99
CA THR A 535 6.13 27.61 15.79
C THR A 535 6.45 26.24 15.20
N TYR A 536 5.57 25.29 15.48
CA TYR A 536 5.61 23.95 14.90
C TYR A 536 4.21 23.48 14.54
N THR A 537 4.12 22.61 13.54
CA THR A 537 2.88 21.99 13.09
C THR A 537 3.13 20.52 12.76
N PHE A 538 2.23 19.64 13.18
CA PHE A 538 2.23 18.21 12.88
C PHE A 538 0.87 17.81 12.34
N ASN A 539 0.84 17.11 11.21
CA ASN A 539 -0.38 16.52 10.69
C ASN A 539 -0.45 15.04 11.09
N THR A 540 -1.56 14.60 11.69
CA THR A 540 -1.72 13.25 12.25
C THR A 540 -3.10 12.68 11.93
N GLY A 541 -3.26 11.36 12.02
CA GLY A 541 -4.58 10.72 11.97
C GLY A 541 -5.30 10.70 13.33
N ALA A 542 -6.22 9.75 13.50
CA ALA A 542 -6.73 9.36 14.81
C ALA A 542 -5.62 8.66 15.61
N GLY A 543 -5.56 8.88 16.91
CA GLY A 543 -4.53 8.29 17.78
C GLY A 543 -4.20 9.12 19.01
N SER A 544 -3.23 8.64 19.78
CA SER A 544 -2.67 9.35 20.92
C SER A 544 -1.21 9.66 20.62
N PHE A 545 -0.86 10.94 20.59
CA PHE A 545 0.45 11.44 20.20
C PHE A 545 1.09 12.19 21.36
N THR A 546 2.36 11.92 21.65
CA THR A 546 3.14 12.65 22.66
C THR A 546 4.21 13.48 21.97
N VAL A 547 4.24 14.78 22.27
CA VAL A 547 5.22 15.75 21.78
C VAL A 547 6.20 16.12 22.89
N ALA A 548 7.50 16.13 22.60
CA ALA A 548 8.55 16.43 23.58
C ALA A 548 9.71 17.27 23.00
N PRO A 549 10.10 18.38 23.65
CA PRO A 549 11.34 19.10 23.36
C PRO A 549 12.60 18.28 23.58
N VAL A 550 13.55 18.36 22.63
CA VAL A 550 14.87 17.74 22.72
C VAL A 550 15.95 18.80 22.76
N LEU A 551 16.40 19.12 23.98
CA LEU A 551 17.45 20.08 24.23
C LEU A 551 18.83 19.49 23.90
N GLU A 552 19.70 20.31 23.28
CA GLU A 552 21.09 19.92 22.95
C GLU A 552 21.98 19.88 24.21
N ASN A 553 21.66 20.72 25.19
CA ASN A 553 22.36 20.88 26.45
C ASN A 553 21.36 20.99 27.62
N ASN A 554 21.88 21.03 28.85
CA ASN A 554 21.09 21.15 30.07
C ASN A 554 20.91 22.61 30.54
N TYR A 555 21.12 23.58 29.65
CA TYR A 555 21.06 25.02 29.97
C TYR A 555 19.63 25.55 30.12
N PHE A 556 18.64 24.73 29.75
CA PHE A 556 17.22 25.03 29.85
C PHE A 556 16.46 23.85 30.45
N THR A 557 15.30 24.14 31.00
CA THR A 557 14.32 23.16 31.49
C THR A 557 12.94 23.48 30.94
N PHE A 558 12.05 22.49 30.85
CA PHE A 558 10.68 22.68 30.37
C PHE A 558 9.67 21.91 31.21
N SER A 559 8.38 22.23 31.07
CA SER A 559 7.27 21.73 31.87
C SER A 559 6.92 20.24 31.70
N GLY A 560 7.68 19.52 30.87
CA GLY A 560 7.44 18.12 30.52
C GLY A 560 6.64 17.92 29.22
N ASP A 561 6.67 16.68 28.73
CA ASP A 561 6.05 16.24 27.48
C ASP A 561 4.53 16.45 27.48
N GLN A 562 3.95 16.63 26.30
CA GLN A 562 2.52 16.90 26.13
C GLN A 562 1.86 15.82 25.28
N THR A 563 0.77 15.21 25.78
CA THR A 563 -0.02 14.22 25.03
C THR A 563 -1.30 14.83 24.45
N VAL A 564 -1.60 14.44 23.22
CA VAL A 564 -2.77 14.84 22.43
C VAL A 564 -3.51 13.58 22.00
N VAL A 565 -4.84 13.56 22.13
CA VAL A 565 -5.67 12.42 21.70
C VAL A 565 -6.68 12.89 20.67
N PHE A 566 -6.73 12.21 19.53
CA PHE A 566 -7.71 12.39 18.47
C PHE A 566 -8.53 11.10 18.30
N PRO A 567 -9.85 11.12 18.57
CA PRO A 567 -10.69 9.93 18.41
C PRO A 567 -10.91 9.49 16.95
N ALA A 568 -10.85 10.42 16.00
CA ALA A 568 -11.03 10.23 14.55
C ALA A 568 -10.13 11.22 13.79
N ALA A 569 -9.92 11.01 12.48
CA ALA A 569 -9.27 11.98 11.60
C ALA A 569 -10.36 12.87 10.97
N ASP A 570 -10.56 14.08 11.50
CA ASP A 570 -11.73 14.93 11.25
C ASP A 570 -11.40 16.41 11.04
N SER A 571 -10.14 16.73 10.69
CA SER A 571 -9.67 18.13 10.56
C SER A 571 -9.67 18.92 11.86
N SER A 572 -9.68 18.24 13.00
CA SER A 572 -9.53 18.90 14.30
C SER A 572 -8.09 19.39 14.51
N THR A 573 -7.97 20.57 15.12
CA THR A 573 -6.68 21.17 15.47
C THR A 573 -6.55 21.26 16.99
N GLN A 574 -5.40 20.87 17.54
CA GLN A 574 -5.08 21.03 18.95
C GLN A 574 -3.78 21.81 19.15
N ASN A 575 -3.86 22.88 19.93
CA ASN A 575 -2.71 23.72 20.25
C ASN A 575 -1.95 23.20 21.49
N ARG A 576 -0.63 23.09 21.42
CA ARG A 576 0.27 22.70 22.52
C ARG A 576 1.48 23.63 22.50
N ASN A 577 1.60 24.50 23.49
CA ASN A 577 2.76 25.38 23.59
C ASN A 577 3.75 24.81 24.60
N PHE A 578 5.05 25.07 24.40
CA PHE A 578 6.08 24.76 25.39
C PHE A 578 6.70 26.04 25.93
N CYS A 579 7.11 25.98 27.19
CA CYS A 579 7.89 27.04 27.82
C CYS A 579 9.23 26.50 28.31
N LEU A 580 10.30 27.19 27.95
CA LEU A 580 11.66 26.90 28.37
C LEU A 580 12.12 27.94 29.39
N SER A 581 12.64 27.48 30.52
CA SER A 581 13.22 28.34 31.54
C SER A 581 14.73 28.11 31.61
N PRO A 582 15.56 29.18 31.67
CA PRO A 582 17.00 29.05 31.86
C PRO A 582 17.33 28.28 33.14
N ASN A 583 18.26 27.36 33.02
CA ASN A 583 18.87 26.63 34.14
C ASN A 583 20.33 27.06 34.25
N GLY A 584 20.68 27.83 35.28
CA GLY A 584 22.04 28.36 35.45
C GLY A 584 22.37 29.54 34.54
N ILE A 585 23.64 29.96 34.56
CA ILE A 585 24.19 31.03 33.71
C ILE A 585 25.24 30.38 32.81
N HIS A 586 24.97 30.35 31.51
CA HIS A 586 25.80 29.65 30.53
C HIS A 586 26.10 30.56 29.34
N TYR A 587 27.38 30.88 29.14
CA TYR A 587 27.89 31.56 27.96
C TYR A 587 28.49 30.50 27.04
N ASP A 588 27.96 30.36 25.83
CA ASP A 588 28.40 29.28 24.94
C ASP A 588 28.10 29.65 23.47
N PRO A 589 29.05 30.28 22.76
CA PRO A 589 28.91 30.48 21.33
C PRO A 589 29.34 29.22 20.55
N GLU A 590 28.90 29.10 19.31
CA GLU A 590 29.37 28.12 18.35
C GLU A 590 29.67 28.84 17.03
N ILE A 591 30.69 28.41 16.29
CA ILE A 591 30.99 28.94 14.95
C ILE A 591 31.22 27.81 13.95
N THR A 592 30.80 28.00 12.70
CA THR A 592 30.97 27.03 11.61
C THR A 592 31.33 27.74 10.30
N ILE A 593 31.93 27.00 9.36
CA ILE A 593 32.17 27.43 7.98
C ILE A 593 31.41 26.49 7.05
N THR A 594 30.50 27.04 6.22
CA THR A 594 29.77 26.31 5.19
C THR A 594 30.29 26.74 3.80
N PRO A 595 30.93 25.84 3.01
CA PRO A 595 31.31 26.15 1.63
C PRO A 595 30.07 26.22 0.74
N ILE A 596 29.75 27.41 0.24
CA ILE A 596 28.64 27.60 -0.70
C ILE A 596 29.08 27.15 -2.10
N ASP A 597 30.26 27.62 -2.52
CA ASP A 597 30.86 27.24 -3.80
C ASP A 597 32.02 26.26 -3.60
N ALA A 598 32.29 25.44 -4.61
CA ALA A 598 33.51 24.65 -4.66
C ALA A 598 34.72 25.56 -4.98
N ALA A 599 35.84 25.39 -4.27
CA ALA A 599 37.09 26.06 -4.61
C ALA A 599 37.66 25.49 -5.91
N ARG A 600 37.83 26.34 -6.93
CA ARG A 600 38.38 25.98 -8.24
C ARG A 600 39.50 26.94 -8.63
N PRO A 601 40.62 26.46 -9.22
CA PRO A 601 41.72 27.34 -9.60
C PRO A 601 41.27 28.43 -10.59
N GLY A 602 41.48 29.70 -10.24
CA GLY A 602 41.13 30.88 -11.05
C GLY A 602 39.67 31.33 -10.97
N PHE A 603 38.87 30.78 -10.05
CA PHE A 603 37.48 31.17 -9.83
C PHE A 603 37.27 31.71 -8.42
N ASP A 604 36.15 32.41 -8.23
CA ASP A 604 35.70 32.83 -6.91
C ASP A 604 35.04 31.66 -6.18
N ALA A 605 35.27 31.58 -4.87
CA ALA A 605 34.61 30.66 -3.95
C ALA A 605 33.98 31.44 -2.79
N THR A 606 32.71 31.16 -2.50
CA THR A 606 31.97 31.80 -1.41
C THR A 606 31.87 30.88 -0.20
N TYR A 607 32.13 31.46 0.98
CA TYR A 607 32.07 30.80 2.28
C TYR A 607 31.07 31.53 3.17
N LEU A 608 30.21 30.77 3.83
CA LEU A 608 29.28 31.27 4.84
C LEU A 608 29.83 30.96 6.22
N ILE A 609 30.10 31.99 7.00
CA ILE A 609 30.53 31.90 8.39
C ILE A 609 29.29 32.11 9.25
N THR A 610 28.83 31.06 9.93
CA THR A 610 27.67 31.12 10.82
C THR A 610 28.15 31.04 12.25
N TYR A 611 27.76 32.02 13.08
CA TYR A 611 27.99 31.98 14.51
C TYR A 611 26.67 32.07 15.29
N LYS A 612 26.53 31.20 16.28
CA LYS A 612 25.28 30.98 17.04
C LYS A 612 25.54 31.10 18.54
N ASN A 613 24.56 31.58 19.28
CA ASN A 613 24.56 31.48 20.74
C ASN A 613 23.77 30.25 21.17
N ILE A 614 24.45 29.21 21.64
CA ILE A 614 23.83 27.99 22.18
C ILE A 614 23.70 28.03 23.71
N GLY A 615 24.25 29.07 24.35
CA GLY A 615 24.11 29.40 25.76
C GLY A 615 22.78 30.09 26.08
N ASN A 616 22.61 30.47 27.35
CA ASN A 616 21.38 31.09 27.85
C ASN A 616 21.55 32.56 28.26
N GLN A 617 22.73 33.15 28.00
CA GLN A 617 23.02 34.55 28.24
C GLN A 617 23.17 35.31 26.93
N THR A 618 22.79 36.59 26.93
CA THR A 618 23.10 37.48 25.80
C THR A 618 24.60 37.80 25.78
N MET A 619 25.24 37.71 24.60
CA MET A 619 26.69 37.79 24.48
C MET A 619 27.16 38.92 23.56
N SER A 620 28.41 39.33 23.74
CA SER A 620 29.11 40.26 22.85
C SER A 620 30.58 39.87 22.79
N GLY A 621 31.24 40.14 21.67
CA GLY A 621 32.59 39.66 21.43
C GLY A 621 33.05 39.92 20.01
N SER A 622 33.93 39.06 19.51
CA SER A 622 34.42 39.16 18.14
C SER A 622 34.49 37.81 17.44
N VAL A 623 34.27 37.84 16.13
CA VAL A 623 34.49 36.75 15.19
C VAL A 623 35.74 37.06 14.38
N SER A 624 36.53 36.04 14.07
CA SER A 624 37.64 36.15 13.12
C SER A 624 37.64 35.00 12.14
N PHE A 625 38.09 35.28 10.91
CA PHE A 625 38.21 34.34 9.82
C PHE A 625 39.59 34.48 9.19
N THR A 626 40.35 33.38 9.15
CA THR A 626 41.71 33.34 8.62
C THR A 626 41.80 32.41 7.42
N TYR A 627 42.56 32.83 6.41
CA TYR A 627 42.83 32.11 5.17
C TYR A 627 44.28 32.36 4.72
N ASP A 628 44.80 31.51 3.83
CA ASP A 628 46.15 31.70 3.26
C ASP A 628 46.14 32.72 2.13
N ASP A 629 46.49 33.97 2.46
CA ASP A 629 46.56 35.11 1.54
C ASP A 629 47.56 34.92 0.38
N SER A 630 48.48 33.95 0.48
CA SER A 630 49.40 33.68 -0.63
C SER A 630 48.73 32.97 -1.81
N VAL A 631 47.61 32.28 -1.57
CA VAL A 631 46.89 31.49 -2.58
C VAL A 631 45.42 31.89 -2.75
N LEU A 632 44.95 32.83 -1.93
CA LEU A 632 43.57 33.30 -1.89
C LEU A 632 43.53 34.81 -1.70
N ASP A 633 42.73 35.49 -2.54
CA ASP A 633 42.53 36.94 -2.46
C ASP A 633 41.10 37.28 -2.03
N LEU A 634 40.92 38.23 -1.11
CA LEU A 634 39.59 38.70 -0.73
C LEU A 634 38.93 39.48 -1.87
N VAL A 635 37.79 39.00 -2.36
CA VAL A 635 36.96 39.69 -3.35
C VAL A 635 35.95 40.60 -2.65
N SER A 636 35.17 40.04 -1.70
CA SER A 636 34.16 40.78 -0.96
C SER A 636 33.76 40.08 0.34
N ALA A 637 33.28 40.86 1.30
CA ALA A 637 32.44 40.37 2.40
C ALA A 637 31.13 41.16 2.39
N ASP A 638 30.00 40.50 2.64
CA ASP A 638 28.69 41.15 2.70
C ASP A 638 28.58 42.12 3.90
N ILE A 639 29.17 41.73 5.03
CA ILE A 639 29.39 42.58 6.20
C ILE A 639 30.83 43.09 6.19
N SER A 640 31.00 44.41 6.22
CA SER A 640 32.33 45.03 6.27
C SER A 640 33.08 44.67 7.57
N PRO A 641 34.32 44.17 7.51
CA PRO A 641 35.10 43.82 8.71
C PRO A 641 35.51 45.07 9.51
N ASP A 642 35.48 44.96 10.83
CA ASP A 642 35.95 46.00 11.76
C ASP A 642 37.48 46.13 11.73
N SER A 643 38.18 45.02 11.48
CA SER A 643 39.62 45.01 11.27
C SER A 643 40.04 43.94 10.24
N GLN A 644 41.07 44.27 9.47
CA GLN A 644 41.61 43.43 8.41
C GLN A 644 43.14 43.48 8.42
N SER A 645 43.77 42.31 8.35
CA SER A 645 45.20 42.13 8.07
C SER A 645 45.38 41.06 7.00
N THR A 646 46.60 40.89 6.49
CA THR A 646 46.95 39.83 5.52
C THR A 646 46.41 38.47 6.00
N GLY A 647 45.52 37.85 5.21
CA GLY A 647 44.93 36.54 5.52
C GLY A 647 44.00 36.49 6.74
N MET A 648 43.52 37.62 7.26
CA MET A 648 42.63 37.64 8.44
C MET A 648 41.61 38.78 8.40
N LEU A 649 40.34 38.41 8.62
CA LEU A 649 39.19 39.32 8.77
C LEU A 649 38.62 39.19 10.19
N SER A 650 38.16 40.29 10.77
CA SER A 650 37.50 40.26 12.08
C SER A 650 36.34 41.25 12.20
N TRP A 651 35.28 40.81 12.87
CA TRP A 651 34.04 41.54 13.12
C TRP A 651 33.72 41.50 14.61
N ASN A 652 33.30 42.63 15.18
CA ASN A 652 32.73 42.71 16.51
C ASN A 652 31.23 42.45 16.44
N TYR A 653 30.70 41.67 17.38
CA TYR A 653 29.26 41.46 17.53
C TYR A 653 28.80 41.92 18.92
N ALA A 654 27.60 42.49 18.96
CA ALA A 654 26.95 42.90 20.19
C ALA A 654 25.56 42.29 20.32
N ASN A 655 25.13 42.09 21.57
CA ASN A 655 23.80 41.59 21.94
C ASN A 655 23.34 40.37 21.13
N LEU A 656 24.20 39.36 20.99
CA LEU A 656 23.81 38.08 20.41
C LEU A 656 22.92 37.35 21.43
N ALA A 657 21.61 37.36 21.20
CA ALA A 657 20.61 36.77 22.09
C ALA A 657 20.74 35.23 22.11
N PRO A 658 20.26 34.54 23.16
CA PRO A 658 20.17 33.08 23.15
C PRO A 658 19.46 32.57 21.88
N PHE A 659 20.02 31.53 21.26
CA PHE A 659 19.56 30.88 20.02
C PHE A 659 19.65 31.70 18.74
N GLU A 660 20.04 32.96 18.84
CA GLU A 660 20.30 33.80 17.67
C GLU A 660 21.51 33.26 16.91
N SER A 661 21.32 33.06 15.61
CA SER A 661 22.39 32.80 14.64
C SER A 661 22.59 34.04 13.78
N ARG A 662 23.83 34.33 13.41
CA ARG A 662 24.19 35.38 12.46
C ARG A 662 25.18 34.85 11.45
N ASP A 663 25.06 35.38 10.24
CA ASP A 663 25.75 34.91 9.06
C ASP A 663 26.64 36.00 8.46
N ILE A 664 27.79 35.59 7.91
CA ILE A 664 28.72 36.45 7.16
C ILE A 664 29.15 35.70 5.90
N TYR A 665 28.89 36.29 4.73
CA TYR A 665 29.35 35.78 3.45
C TYR A 665 30.70 36.38 3.07
N VAL A 666 31.69 35.52 2.85
CA VAL A 666 33.04 35.91 2.40
C VAL A 666 33.31 35.25 1.06
N LYS A 667 33.63 36.07 0.05
CA LYS A 667 34.02 35.62 -1.29
C LYS A 667 35.52 35.81 -1.48
N LEU A 668 36.21 34.73 -1.79
CA LEU A 668 37.65 34.71 -2.06
C LEU A 668 37.90 34.25 -3.50
N ASN A 669 38.86 34.87 -4.17
CA ASN A 669 39.37 34.38 -5.45
C ASN A 669 40.47 33.36 -5.18
N VAL A 670 40.38 32.19 -5.81
CA VAL A 670 41.40 31.15 -5.73
C VAL A 670 42.41 31.36 -6.84
N ASN A 671 43.70 31.42 -6.51
CA ASN A 671 44.76 31.59 -7.52
C ASN A 671 44.61 30.57 -8.65
N SER A 672 44.83 31.01 -9.87
CA SER A 672 44.90 30.17 -11.05
C SER A 672 46.20 29.37 -11.10
N PRO A 673 46.28 28.31 -11.93
CA PRO A 673 47.50 27.52 -12.08
C PRO A 673 48.70 28.29 -12.69
N VAL A 674 48.49 29.54 -13.12
CA VAL A 674 49.51 30.40 -13.71
C VAL A 674 50.00 31.51 -12.76
N GLU A 675 49.38 31.65 -11.59
CA GLU A 675 49.80 32.58 -10.54
C GLU A 675 50.89 31.94 -9.65
N ILE A 676 51.56 32.75 -8.83
CA ILE A 676 52.66 32.29 -7.97
C ILE A 676 52.44 32.83 -6.54
N PRO A 677 52.18 31.95 -5.55
CA PRO A 677 51.98 30.49 -5.66
C PRO A 677 50.74 30.07 -6.49
N ALA A 678 50.88 28.99 -7.25
CA ALA A 678 49.80 28.41 -8.04
C ALA A 678 48.93 27.48 -7.18
N VAL A 679 47.64 27.45 -7.43
CA VAL A 679 46.72 26.42 -6.89
C VAL A 679 46.31 25.48 -8.02
N ASN A 680 46.33 24.18 -7.73
CA ASN A 680 45.98 23.09 -8.63
C ASN A 680 44.88 22.22 -8.02
N ASN A 681 44.28 21.36 -8.84
CA ASN A 681 43.37 20.33 -8.33
C ASN A 681 44.10 19.47 -7.28
N ASP A 682 43.36 19.04 -6.26
CA ASP A 682 43.81 18.27 -5.10
C ASP A 682 44.67 19.04 -4.09
N ASP A 683 44.98 20.33 -4.32
CA ASP A 683 45.57 21.19 -3.30
C ASP A 683 44.60 21.40 -2.13
N LEU A 684 45.14 21.60 -0.93
CA LEU A 684 44.37 21.74 0.30
C LEU A 684 44.41 23.19 0.79
N LEU A 685 43.26 23.86 0.78
CA LEU A 685 43.07 25.19 1.34
C LEU A 685 42.60 25.06 2.79
N ASN A 686 43.26 25.77 3.71
CA ASN A 686 42.92 25.71 5.12
C ASN A 686 42.28 27.02 5.57
N PHE A 687 41.10 26.90 6.15
CA PHE A 687 40.35 28.01 6.75
C PHE A 687 40.23 27.80 8.25
N THR A 688 40.21 28.89 8.99
CA THR A 688 39.86 28.84 10.42
C THR A 688 38.95 30.01 10.76
N ALA A 689 37.79 29.70 11.30
CA ALA A 689 36.91 30.67 11.92
C ALA A 689 37.01 30.52 13.44
N SER A 690 37.02 31.63 14.17
CA SER A 690 36.94 31.59 15.62
C SER A 690 36.05 32.69 16.16
N ILE A 691 35.38 32.39 17.27
CA ILE A 691 34.53 33.32 18.02
C ILE A 691 35.07 33.46 19.43
N SER A 692 35.06 34.69 19.94
CA SER A 692 35.44 35.02 21.31
C SER A 692 34.32 35.76 22.01
N VAL A 693 34.15 35.49 23.32
CA VAL A 693 33.18 36.18 24.17
C VAL A 693 33.91 37.13 25.12
N ALA A 694 33.44 38.37 25.24
CA ALA A 694 34.04 39.37 26.13
C ALA A 694 34.02 38.96 27.63
N ALA A 695 33.08 38.09 28.03
CA ALA A 695 32.97 37.56 29.38
C ALA A 695 34.04 36.49 29.73
N GLY A 696 34.72 35.92 28.73
CA GLY A 696 35.92 35.08 28.91
C GLY A 696 35.73 33.63 29.40
N ASP A 697 34.49 33.19 29.69
CA ASP A 697 34.20 31.86 30.27
C ASP A 697 33.15 31.12 29.43
N ALA A 698 33.58 30.60 28.27
CA ALA A 698 32.73 29.78 27.40
C ALA A 698 32.79 28.30 27.83
N GLU A 699 31.64 27.63 27.95
CA GLU A 699 31.57 26.27 28.51
C GLU A 699 32.08 25.17 27.59
N THR A 700 31.96 25.34 26.26
CA THR A 700 32.51 24.39 25.28
C THR A 700 33.56 25.05 24.38
N PRO A 701 34.80 25.29 24.87
CA PRO A 701 35.82 26.02 24.09
C PRO A 701 36.16 25.42 22.72
N GLU A 702 35.91 24.14 22.50
CA GLU A 702 36.23 23.43 21.26
C GLU A 702 35.35 23.85 20.07
N ASN A 703 34.08 24.24 20.28
CA ASN A 703 33.19 24.69 19.19
C ASN A 703 33.34 26.20 18.88
N ASN A 704 34.17 26.91 19.65
CA ASN A 704 34.51 28.31 19.41
C ASN A 704 35.51 28.48 18.26
N VAL A 705 36.07 27.38 17.75
CA VAL A 705 37.01 27.38 16.63
C VAL A 705 36.58 26.31 15.64
N PHE A 706 36.39 26.70 14.39
CA PHE A 706 36.07 25.79 13.31
C PHE A 706 37.20 25.78 12.28
N GLN A 707 37.76 24.60 12.04
CA GLN A 707 38.81 24.41 11.04
C GLN A 707 38.22 23.68 9.85
N PHE A 708 38.38 24.26 8.65
CA PHE A 708 37.86 23.70 7.43
C PHE A 708 38.99 23.50 6.41
N PRO A 709 39.44 22.25 6.20
CA PRO A 709 40.31 21.89 5.10
C PRO A 709 39.48 21.60 3.83
N GLN A 710 39.61 22.43 2.80
CA GLN A 710 38.93 22.24 1.52
C GLN A 710 39.89 21.75 0.44
N THR A 711 39.54 20.63 -0.20
CA THR A 711 40.24 20.16 -1.40
C THR A 711 39.79 20.94 -2.63
N VAL A 712 40.74 21.43 -3.42
CA VAL A 712 40.49 22.17 -4.65
C VAL A 712 40.09 21.21 -5.77
N VAL A 713 39.01 21.52 -6.48
CA VAL A 713 38.44 20.65 -7.52
C VAL A 713 38.44 21.36 -8.88
N GLY A 714 38.43 20.57 -9.96
CA GLY A 714 38.34 21.10 -11.32
C GLY A 714 36.89 21.23 -11.81
N SER A 715 36.19 20.11 -11.88
CA SER A 715 34.78 20.01 -12.25
C SER A 715 34.02 19.34 -11.11
N TYR A 716 32.83 19.83 -10.79
CA TYR A 716 31.99 19.31 -9.70
C TYR A 716 30.53 19.23 -10.16
N ASP A 717 29.75 18.36 -9.53
CA ASP A 717 28.30 18.32 -9.70
C ASP A 717 27.67 19.40 -8.80
N PRO A 718 26.89 20.35 -9.34
CA PRO A 718 26.22 21.37 -8.52
C PRO A 718 25.15 20.80 -7.58
N ASN A 719 24.71 19.55 -7.82
CA ASN A 719 23.84 18.78 -6.94
C ASN A 719 24.67 17.73 -6.17
N ASP A 720 25.41 18.17 -5.15
CA ASP A 720 26.32 17.30 -4.40
C ASP A 720 26.08 17.30 -2.89
N LYS A 721 26.74 16.35 -2.24
CA LYS A 721 26.82 16.25 -0.79
C LYS A 721 28.28 16.15 -0.38
N THR A 722 28.67 16.98 0.58
CA THR A 722 30.05 17.08 1.05
C THR A 722 30.10 16.96 2.58
N CYS A 723 31.07 16.18 3.09
CA CYS A 723 31.46 16.16 4.50
C CYS A 723 32.56 17.20 4.73
N VAL A 724 32.32 18.17 5.61
CA VAL A 724 33.17 19.35 5.80
C VAL A 724 34.50 18.99 6.46
N GLU A 725 34.53 17.98 7.31
CA GLU A 725 35.76 17.44 7.92
C GLU A 725 36.67 16.74 6.91
N GLY A 726 36.19 16.51 5.68
CA GLY A 726 36.94 15.91 4.59
C GLY A 726 36.87 14.38 4.53
N SER A 727 37.74 13.80 3.71
CA SER A 727 37.73 12.35 3.43
C SER A 727 38.33 11.50 4.54
N LEU A 728 39.03 12.11 5.51
CA LEU A 728 39.69 11.44 6.62
C LEU A 728 39.43 12.16 7.94
N ILE A 729 39.01 11.41 8.96
CA ILE A 729 38.90 11.92 10.35
C ILE A 729 39.79 11.10 11.28
N SER A 730 40.22 11.71 12.37
CA SER A 730 41.00 11.02 13.40
C SER A 730 40.11 10.12 14.26
N GLN A 731 40.71 9.09 14.88
CA GLN A 731 40.02 8.26 15.88
C GLN A 731 39.44 9.07 17.06
N GLN A 732 39.98 10.27 17.34
CA GLN A 732 39.51 11.13 18.43
C GLN A 732 38.18 11.83 18.10
N MET A 733 37.86 12.01 16.81
CA MET A 733 36.62 12.62 16.34
C MET A 733 35.45 11.63 16.27
N VAL A 734 35.69 10.35 16.59
CA VAL A 734 34.63 9.34 16.66
C VAL A 734 33.78 9.58 17.90
N GLY A 735 32.47 9.73 17.70
CA GLY A 735 31.53 10.17 18.74
C GLY A 735 31.21 11.67 18.67
N ASP A 736 31.99 12.44 17.92
CA ASP A 736 31.77 13.87 17.71
C ASP A 736 30.90 14.13 16.47
N TYR A 737 30.54 15.40 16.28
CA TYR A 737 29.77 15.88 15.14
C TYR A 737 30.60 15.84 13.85
N LEU A 738 29.97 15.35 12.80
CA LEU A 738 30.38 15.62 11.41
C LEU A 738 29.38 16.59 10.80
N HIS A 739 29.89 17.47 9.94
CA HIS A 739 29.12 18.52 9.28
C HIS A 739 28.95 18.17 7.80
N TYR A 740 27.70 18.22 7.34
CA TYR A 740 27.34 17.94 5.96
C TYR A 740 26.75 19.18 5.32
N VAL A 741 27.08 19.37 4.05
CA VAL A 741 26.45 20.36 3.17
C VAL A 741 25.90 19.61 1.97
N ILE A 742 24.62 19.82 1.67
CA ILE A 742 23.97 19.36 0.45
C ILE A 742 23.65 20.58 -0.38
N ARG A 743 24.16 20.63 -1.60
CA ARG A 743 23.90 21.69 -2.58
C ARG A 743 22.98 21.16 -3.66
N PHE A 744 22.17 22.06 -4.21
CA PHE A 744 21.26 21.75 -5.29
C PHE A 744 21.15 22.94 -6.24
N GLN A 745 20.96 22.67 -7.51
CA GLN A 745 20.79 23.69 -8.55
C GLN A 745 19.66 23.29 -9.49
N ASN A 746 18.74 24.22 -9.78
CA ASN A 746 17.69 24.00 -10.75
C ASN A 746 18.19 24.17 -12.20
N SER A 747 18.70 23.09 -12.78
CA SER A 747 19.06 23.03 -14.22
C SER A 747 17.84 22.77 -15.13
N GLY A 748 16.62 22.92 -14.62
CA GLY A 748 15.38 22.86 -15.39
C GLY A 748 15.20 24.06 -16.34
N THR A 749 14.04 24.13 -16.99
CA THR A 749 13.69 25.22 -17.92
C THR A 749 12.63 26.18 -17.37
N PHE A 750 12.18 25.95 -16.14
CA PHE A 750 11.19 26.77 -15.44
C PHE A 750 11.46 26.76 -13.93
N TYR A 751 10.75 27.62 -13.19
CA TYR A 751 10.86 27.72 -11.74
C TYR A 751 10.47 26.39 -11.07
N ALA A 752 11.31 25.90 -10.16
CA ALA A 752 10.94 24.83 -9.25
C ALA A 752 10.16 25.45 -8.09
N GLN A 753 8.88 25.07 -7.95
CA GLN A 753 8.03 25.62 -6.91
C GLN A 753 8.44 25.08 -5.53
N ASN A 754 8.82 23.80 -5.46
CA ASN A 754 9.24 23.14 -4.23
C ASN A 754 10.52 22.33 -4.44
N VAL A 755 11.36 22.25 -3.40
CA VAL A 755 12.53 21.37 -3.37
C VAL A 755 12.50 20.52 -2.11
N VAL A 756 12.72 19.21 -2.23
CA VAL A 756 12.90 18.31 -1.08
C VAL A 756 14.27 17.68 -1.15
N VAL A 757 15.06 17.88 -0.10
CA VAL A 757 16.32 17.15 0.09
C VAL A 757 16.06 16.05 1.09
N ARG A 758 16.04 14.80 0.62
CA ARG A 758 15.84 13.60 1.43
C ARG A 758 17.15 12.86 1.63
N ASP A 759 17.44 12.48 2.86
CA ASP A 759 18.69 11.83 3.23
C ASP A 759 18.40 10.65 4.18
N VAL A 760 18.82 9.45 3.76
CA VAL A 760 18.60 8.21 4.51
C VAL A 760 19.84 7.93 5.35
N ILE A 761 19.72 8.19 6.65
CA ILE A 761 20.84 8.07 7.58
C ILE A 761 21.05 6.60 7.97
N ASP A 762 22.29 6.14 7.87
CA ASP A 762 22.70 4.83 8.40
C ASP A 762 22.71 4.86 9.93
N ALA A 763 21.61 4.39 10.51
CA ALA A 763 21.43 4.30 11.95
C ALA A 763 22.44 3.37 12.65
N THR A 764 23.25 2.58 11.94
CA THR A 764 24.34 1.79 12.54
C THR A 764 25.61 2.61 12.75
N LYS A 765 25.76 3.74 12.03
CA LYS A 765 26.93 4.61 12.02
C LYS A 765 26.70 5.95 12.68
N TYR A 766 25.48 6.47 12.62
CA TYR A 766 25.11 7.77 13.17
C TYR A 766 24.05 7.68 14.25
N ASP A 767 24.02 8.68 15.13
CA ASP A 767 22.92 8.90 16.05
C ASP A 767 21.97 9.98 15.51
N ILE A 768 20.88 9.56 14.87
CA ILE A 768 19.86 10.45 14.27
C ILE A 768 19.22 11.41 15.28
N SER A 769 19.21 11.05 16.57
CA SER A 769 18.67 11.93 17.62
C SER A 769 19.48 13.23 17.75
N THR A 770 20.76 13.18 17.38
CA THR A 770 21.70 14.31 17.42
C THR A 770 21.68 15.19 16.18
N LEU A 771 21.00 14.79 15.09
CA LEU A 771 20.94 15.60 13.86
C LEU A 771 20.36 16.98 14.15
N ARG A 772 21.03 18.03 13.68
CA ARG A 772 20.60 19.44 13.77
C ARG A 772 20.90 20.19 12.46
N PRO A 773 19.92 20.90 11.86
CA PRO A 773 20.18 21.89 10.82
C PRO A 773 21.10 23.00 11.35
N ILE A 774 21.90 23.60 10.46
CA ILE A 774 22.83 24.69 10.79
C ILE A 774 22.46 25.93 9.99
N ALA A 775 22.46 25.83 8.67
CA ALA A 775 22.13 26.91 7.75
C ALA A 775 21.47 26.36 6.48
N ALA A 776 20.72 27.20 5.79
CA ALA A 776 20.13 26.87 4.50
C ALA A 776 20.00 28.13 3.65
N SER A 777 19.97 27.98 2.32
CA SER A 777 19.79 29.12 1.42
C SER A 777 18.40 29.74 1.49
N HIS A 778 17.40 28.97 1.88
CA HIS A 778 16.00 29.38 1.93
C HIS A 778 15.30 28.83 3.17
N THR A 779 14.16 29.41 3.52
CA THR A 779 13.28 28.89 4.56
C THR A 779 12.86 27.47 4.22
N HIS A 780 12.90 26.58 5.21
CA HIS A 780 12.55 25.18 5.04
C HIS A 780 11.96 24.61 6.34
N GLU A 781 11.25 23.50 6.18
CA GLU A 781 10.86 22.62 7.28
C GLU A 781 11.82 21.43 7.32
N THR A 782 12.30 21.07 8.52
CA THR A 782 13.07 19.83 8.69
C THR A 782 12.19 18.78 9.37
N ARG A 783 12.01 17.64 8.70
CA ARG A 783 11.27 16.49 9.21
C ARG A 783 12.18 15.27 9.30
N ILE A 784 12.06 14.53 10.40
CA ILE A 784 12.73 13.23 10.59
C ILE A 784 11.65 12.20 10.84
N THR A 785 11.64 11.12 10.05
CA THR A 785 10.80 9.94 10.29
C THR A 785 11.70 8.72 10.33
N ASP A 786 11.76 8.04 11.48
CA ASP A 786 12.71 6.98 11.76
C ASP A 786 14.18 7.35 11.48
N ASN A 787 14.76 6.87 10.37
CA ASN A 787 16.13 7.14 9.96
C ASN A 787 16.24 8.02 8.70
N VAL A 788 15.14 8.61 8.26
CA VAL A 788 15.10 9.50 7.09
C VAL A 788 14.96 10.93 7.58
N VAL A 789 15.83 11.82 7.13
CA VAL A 789 15.68 13.28 7.29
C VAL A 789 15.27 13.89 5.95
N GLU A 790 14.35 14.83 6.01
CA GLU A 790 13.83 15.58 4.87
C GLU A 790 13.93 17.08 5.19
N PHE A 791 14.58 17.84 4.31
CA PHE A 791 14.58 19.29 4.31
C PHE A 791 13.64 19.75 3.19
N ILE A 792 12.52 20.36 3.56
CA ILE A 792 11.41 20.66 2.68
C ILE A 792 11.37 22.17 2.45
N PHE A 793 11.71 22.58 1.23
CA PHE A 793 11.67 23.95 0.77
C PHE A 793 10.38 24.18 -0.03
N GLU A 794 9.29 24.51 0.66
CA GLU A 794 8.02 24.81 0.02
C GLU A 794 8.00 26.21 -0.57
N ASN A 795 7.40 26.34 -1.75
CA ASN A 795 7.21 27.62 -2.44
C ASN A 795 8.51 28.45 -2.54
N ILE A 796 9.63 27.78 -2.69
CA ILE A 796 10.96 28.38 -2.84
C ILE A 796 11.08 29.17 -4.13
N MET A 797 10.29 28.81 -5.16
CA MET A 797 10.29 29.47 -6.47
C MET A 797 11.72 29.64 -7.01
N LEU A 798 12.46 28.54 -7.02
CA LEU A 798 13.87 28.54 -7.41
C LEU A 798 13.96 28.68 -8.95
N PRO A 799 14.56 29.77 -9.48
CA PRO A 799 14.60 30.03 -10.92
C PRO A 799 15.41 28.98 -11.68
N ALA A 800 15.19 28.89 -12.99
CA ALA A 800 15.99 28.06 -13.86
C ALA A 800 17.39 28.67 -14.05
N GLU A 801 18.43 27.83 -14.10
CA GLU A 801 19.83 28.22 -14.31
C GLU A 801 20.03 29.15 -15.52
N GLN A 802 19.32 28.89 -16.63
CA GLN A 802 19.42 29.71 -17.84
C GLN A 802 18.85 31.13 -17.68
N ASP A 803 17.95 31.35 -16.72
CA ASP A 803 17.28 32.63 -16.46
C ASP A 803 18.03 33.45 -15.41
N ASP A 804 18.51 32.79 -14.35
CA ASP A 804 19.32 33.38 -13.28
C ASP A 804 20.21 32.30 -12.65
N GLU A 805 21.45 32.16 -13.13
CA GLU A 805 22.37 31.12 -12.65
C GLU A 805 22.69 31.27 -11.16
N PRO A 806 23.11 32.44 -10.65
CA PRO A 806 23.34 32.59 -9.20
C PRO A 806 22.07 32.35 -8.38
N GLY A 807 20.90 32.75 -8.89
CA GLY A 807 19.62 32.56 -8.22
C GLY A 807 19.10 31.11 -8.25
N SER A 808 19.59 30.25 -9.15
CA SER A 808 19.13 28.86 -9.27
C SER A 808 19.75 27.91 -8.25
N HIS A 809 20.68 28.41 -7.42
CA HIS A 809 21.46 27.64 -6.45
C HIS A 809 20.76 27.60 -5.09
N GLY A 810 20.85 26.45 -4.42
CA GLY A 810 20.46 26.31 -3.03
C GLY A 810 21.33 25.34 -2.26
N PHE A 811 21.24 25.40 -0.93
CA PHE A 811 21.97 24.51 -0.05
C PHE A 811 21.23 24.30 1.28
N VAL A 812 21.55 23.19 1.94
CA VAL A 812 21.25 22.94 3.35
C VAL A 812 22.47 22.33 4.03
N SER A 813 22.79 22.79 5.23
CA SER A 813 23.85 22.22 6.05
C SER A 813 23.30 21.74 7.39
N PHE A 814 23.87 20.65 7.89
CA PHE A 814 23.49 20.05 9.16
C PHE A 814 24.68 19.34 9.82
N LYS A 815 24.61 19.16 11.14
CA LYS A 815 25.56 18.34 11.91
C LYS A 815 24.88 17.08 12.46
N ILE A 816 25.62 15.99 12.55
CA ILE A 816 25.18 14.73 13.17
C ILE A 816 26.35 14.00 13.83
N LYS A 817 26.14 13.45 15.03
CA LYS A 817 27.18 12.67 15.72
C LYS A 817 27.33 11.28 15.12
N THR A 818 28.59 10.88 14.97
CA THR A 818 28.91 9.47 14.72
C THR A 818 28.70 8.64 15.98
N LYS A 819 28.42 7.34 15.82
CA LYS A 819 28.36 6.43 16.96
C LYS A 819 29.77 6.12 17.47
N PRO A 820 29.95 5.94 18.79
CA PRO A 820 31.27 5.72 19.39
C PRO A 820 31.89 4.34 19.05
N ASN A 821 31.18 3.49 18.30
CA ASN A 821 31.61 2.15 17.91
C ASN A 821 32.45 2.13 16.62
N LEU A 822 32.69 3.27 15.97
CA LEU A 822 33.56 3.33 14.79
C LEU A 822 35.04 3.16 15.19
N VAL A 823 35.79 2.41 14.39
CA VAL A 823 37.22 2.15 14.60
C VAL A 823 38.02 2.46 13.35
N ILE A 824 39.34 2.60 13.47
CA ILE A 824 40.27 2.80 12.34
C ILE A 824 39.95 1.84 11.18
N GLY A 825 39.83 2.40 9.97
CA GLY A 825 39.48 1.70 8.73
C GLY A 825 37.98 1.60 8.47
N ASN A 826 37.11 1.97 9.42
CA ASN A 826 35.69 2.16 9.15
C ASN A 826 35.47 3.45 8.36
N SER A 827 34.52 3.43 7.44
CA SER A 827 34.02 4.63 6.78
C SER A 827 32.57 4.90 7.15
N VAL A 828 32.21 6.16 7.08
CA VAL A 828 30.84 6.63 7.02
C VAL A 828 30.60 7.18 5.61
N SER A 829 29.49 6.77 5.01
CA SER A 829 29.15 7.08 3.62
C SER A 829 27.70 7.51 3.60
N ASN A 830 27.40 8.63 2.95
CA ASN A 830 26.03 9.11 2.88
C ASN A 830 25.74 9.90 1.60
N SER A 831 24.62 9.61 0.93
CA SER A 831 24.12 10.32 -0.25
C SER A 831 22.82 11.06 0.08
N ALA A 832 22.33 11.91 -0.80
CA ALA A 832 21.02 12.54 -0.68
C ALA A 832 20.23 12.45 -1.99
N ASP A 833 18.91 12.38 -1.87
CA ASP A 833 17.96 12.44 -2.98
C ASP A 833 17.38 13.87 -3.03
N ILE A 834 17.59 14.59 -4.13
CA ILE A 834 17.10 15.97 -4.31
C ILE A 834 15.94 15.96 -5.30
N PHE A 835 14.74 16.28 -4.83
CA PHE A 835 13.52 16.35 -5.62
C PHE A 835 13.19 17.79 -5.97
N PHE A 836 12.98 18.09 -7.25
CA PHE A 836 12.44 19.36 -7.72
C PHE A 836 10.99 19.13 -8.13
N ASP A 837 10.06 19.77 -7.43
CA ASP A 837 8.62 19.55 -7.56
C ASP A 837 8.26 18.05 -7.49
N TYR A 838 7.66 17.54 -8.56
CA TYR A 838 7.20 16.16 -8.70
C TYR A 838 8.12 15.30 -9.56
N ASN A 839 9.32 15.80 -9.88
CA ASN A 839 10.29 15.10 -10.72
C ASN A 839 11.02 13.98 -9.97
N PHE A 840 11.72 13.12 -10.72
CA PHE A 840 12.64 12.14 -10.17
C PHE A 840 13.78 12.80 -9.39
N PRO A 841 14.28 12.16 -8.32
CA PRO A 841 15.36 12.73 -7.55
C PRO A 841 16.67 12.72 -8.34
N ILE A 842 17.42 13.79 -8.18
CA ILE A 842 18.85 13.80 -8.47
C ILE A 842 19.54 13.23 -7.23
N VAL A 843 20.13 12.04 -7.37
CA VAL A 843 20.85 11.37 -6.28
C VAL A 843 22.29 11.87 -6.29
N THR A 844 22.75 12.44 -5.18
CA THR A 844 24.13 12.91 -5.06
C THR A 844 25.10 11.74 -5.05
N GLU A 845 26.32 11.96 -5.52
CA GLU A 845 27.43 11.06 -5.19
C GLU A 845 27.61 10.94 -3.66
N PRO A 846 28.03 9.77 -3.14
CA PRO A 846 28.14 9.57 -1.71
C PRO A 846 29.33 10.33 -1.11
N ALA A 847 29.07 11.13 -0.08
CA ALA A 847 30.12 11.71 0.75
C ALA A 847 30.73 10.61 1.64
N VAL A 848 32.00 10.28 1.43
CA VAL A 848 32.70 9.22 2.17
C VAL A 848 33.80 9.81 3.05
N THR A 849 33.73 9.53 4.34
CA THR A 849 34.75 9.89 5.33
C THR A 849 35.24 8.64 6.04
N THR A 850 36.56 8.43 6.09
CA THR A 850 37.19 7.24 6.69
C THR A 850 37.90 7.59 7.99
N VAL A 851 37.66 6.79 9.04
CA VAL A 851 38.41 6.88 10.30
C VAL A 851 39.82 6.37 10.05
N SER A 852 40.81 7.24 10.20
CA SER A 852 42.21 6.91 9.96
C SER A 852 43.10 7.41 11.09
N ASN A 853 44.30 6.86 11.18
CA ASN A 853 45.32 7.43 12.04
C ASN A 853 45.92 8.64 11.32
N LEU A 854 45.38 9.83 11.60
CA LEU A 854 45.94 11.10 11.16
C LEU A 854 47.20 11.37 11.98
N GLY A 855 48.28 10.65 11.68
CA GLY A 855 49.60 10.99 12.18
C GLY A 855 50.12 12.18 11.41
N VAL A 856 50.45 13.28 12.09
CA VAL A 856 51.49 14.17 11.57
C VAL A 856 52.72 13.29 11.44
N SER A 857 53.20 13.08 10.22
CA SER A 857 54.57 12.59 10.05
C SER A 857 55.50 13.73 10.47
N ASP A 858 55.62 13.96 11.77
CA ASP A 858 56.78 14.65 12.32
C ASP A 858 57.95 13.70 12.04
N HIS A 859 58.52 13.80 10.85
CA HIS A 859 59.77 13.13 10.55
C HIS A 859 60.78 13.65 11.58
N VAL A 860 61.11 12.83 12.57
CA VAL A 860 62.14 13.21 13.54
C VAL A 860 63.46 13.26 12.77
N ASP A 861 63.97 14.45 12.52
CA ASP A 861 65.28 14.61 11.87
C ASP A 861 66.36 14.20 12.88
N ALA A 862 66.74 12.92 12.83
CA ALA A 862 67.75 12.34 13.71
C ALA A 862 69.17 12.87 13.43
N SER A 863 69.38 13.63 12.35
CA SER A 863 70.67 14.28 12.07
C SER A 863 70.90 15.53 12.92
N VAL A 864 69.85 16.07 13.55
CA VAL A 864 69.94 17.27 14.38
C VAL A 864 70.82 17.02 15.61
N SER A 865 71.88 17.81 15.72
CA SER A 865 72.85 17.75 16.80
C SER A 865 73.12 19.15 17.36
N ILE A 866 73.34 19.25 18.67
CA ILE A 866 73.56 20.52 19.37
C ILE A 866 74.86 20.53 20.16
N PHE A 867 75.63 21.62 20.09
CA PHE A 867 76.84 21.80 20.89
C PHE A 867 77.22 23.28 21.08
N PRO A 868 77.91 23.64 22.18
CA PRO A 868 78.11 22.84 23.38
C PRO A 868 76.82 22.77 24.21
N ASN A 869 76.56 21.61 24.82
CA ASN A 869 75.49 21.42 25.81
C ASN A 869 76.09 20.65 27.01
N PRO A 870 76.29 21.28 28.19
CA PRO A 870 75.70 22.56 28.63
C PRO A 870 76.26 23.82 27.94
N VAL A 871 75.40 24.83 27.76
CA VAL A 871 75.68 26.08 27.01
C VAL A 871 75.86 27.31 27.92
N LYS A 872 76.86 28.15 27.62
CA LYS A 872 77.15 29.40 28.35
C LYS A 872 76.62 30.68 27.74
N ASN A 873 76.45 30.78 26.42
CA ASN A 873 75.92 31.98 25.78
C ASN A 873 75.20 31.60 24.50
N LYS A 874 75.86 30.86 23.59
CA LYS A 874 75.29 30.44 22.30
C LYS A 874 75.39 28.94 22.11
N VAL A 875 74.32 28.33 21.60
CA VAL A 875 74.27 26.92 21.19
C VAL A 875 74.30 26.87 19.67
N THR A 876 75.13 26.00 19.11
CA THR A 876 75.16 25.69 17.67
C THR A 876 74.32 24.45 17.42
N VAL A 877 73.55 24.47 16.34
CA VAL A 877 72.69 23.39 15.86
C VAL A 877 73.15 23.02 14.45
N THR A 878 73.38 21.74 14.20
CA THR A 878 73.74 21.20 12.88
C THR A 878 72.76 20.11 12.46
N ALA A 879 72.45 20.03 11.17
CA ALA A 879 71.58 19.01 10.56
C ALA A 879 72.03 18.67 9.13
N ASP A 880 71.60 17.52 8.60
CA ASP A 880 71.90 17.07 7.23
C ASP A 880 71.04 17.75 6.15
N SER A 881 70.07 18.57 6.55
CA SER A 881 69.19 19.38 5.69
C SER A 881 69.08 20.81 6.20
N ALA A 882 68.53 21.73 5.41
CA ALA A 882 68.49 23.13 5.83
C ALA A 882 67.60 23.28 7.06
N ILE A 883 68.11 23.96 8.07
CA ILE A 883 67.39 24.33 9.27
C ILE A 883 66.54 25.54 8.90
N THR A 884 65.23 25.42 9.05
CA THR A 884 64.25 26.47 8.74
C THR A 884 63.99 27.34 9.97
N SER A 885 63.85 26.74 11.15
CA SER A 885 63.72 27.50 12.41
C SER A 885 64.25 26.76 13.63
N LEU A 886 64.58 27.55 14.65
CA LEU A 886 64.93 27.14 16.00
C LEU A 886 63.94 27.79 16.97
N GLU A 887 63.23 27.00 17.75
CA GLU A 887 62.18 27.44 18.69
C GLU A 887 62.54 26.99 20.11
N LEU A 888 62.80 27.94 21.02
CA LEU A 888 63.20 27.67 22.39
C LEU A 888 62.00 27.72 23.33
N TYR A 889 61.83 26.67 24.13
CA TYR A 889 60.75 26.52 25.10
C TYR A 889 61.30 26.40 26.51
N ASP A 890 60.58 26.95 27.48
CA ASP A 890 60.80 26.68 28.90
C ASP A 890 60.23 25.32 29.33
N VAL A 891 60.44 24.93 30.59
CA VAL A 891 59.98 23.64 31.13
C VAL A 891 58.46 23.55 31.29
N GLN A 892 57.72 24.65 31.16
CA GLN A 892 56.26 24.70 31.16
C GLN A 892 55.68 24.66 29.73
N GLY A 893 56.53 24.56 28.70
CA GLY A 893 56.11 24.50 27.30
C GLY A 893 55.82 25.87 26.67
N ARG A 894 56.19 26.98 27.34
CA ARG A 894 56.02 28.32 26.77
C ARG A 894 57.17 28.64 25.82
N LEU A 895 56.85 29.12 24.63
CA LEU A 895 57.83 29.58 23.64
C LEU A 895 58.47 30.89 24.13
N ILE A 896 59.79 30.91 24.26
CA ILE A 896 60.57 32.03 24.82
C ILE A 896 61.58 32.63 23.83
N GLY A 897 61.73 32.06 22.64
CA GLY A 897 62.55 32.63 21.57
C GLY A 897 62.48 31.85 20.26
N ILE A 898 62.55 32.55 19.13
CA ILE A 898 62.64 31.97 17.79
C ILE A 898 63.88 32.52 17.08
N SER A 899 64.59 31.67 16.33
CA SER A 899 65.57 32.10 15.34
C SER A 899 65.30 31.39 14.02
N ILE A 900 65.22 32.16 12.93
CA ILE A 900 65.08 31.63 11.57
C ILE A 900 66.47 31.42 10.99
N ALA A 901 66.67 30.32 10.26
CA ALA A 901 67.92 30.01 9.58
C ALA A 901 67.64 29.53 8.15
N SER A 902 68.67 29.49 7.32
CA SER A 902 68.58 29.03 5.93
C SER A 902 69.89 28.35 5.52
N GLY A 903 70.24 27.27 6.24
CA GLY A 903 71.47 26.50 6.04
C GLY A 903 71.53 25.28 6.97
N THR A 904 72.50 24.39 6.79
CA THR A 904 72.68 23.16 7.57
C THR A 904 73.28 23.39 8.97
N GLU A 905 73.64 24.63 9.30
CA GLU A 905 74.15 25.05 10.61
C GLU A 905 73.49 26.37 11.02
N ALA A 906 73.05 26.45 12.28
CA ALA A 906 72.43 27.64 12.87
C ALA A 906 72.88 27.83 14.31
N GLN A 907 72.80 29.06 14.84
CA GLN A 907 73.12 29.35 16.23
C GLN A 907 71.95 30.05 16.92
N MET A 908 71.73 29.71 18.19
CA MET A 908 70.78 30.42 19.05
C MET A 908 71.51 31.03 20.25
N ASP A 909 71.19 32.30 20.54
CA ASP A 909 71.73 33.04 21.67
C ASP A 909 70.79 32.91 22.89
N LEU A 910 71.33 32.39 23.99
CA LEU A 910 70.66 32.22 25.27
C LEU A 910 71.28 33.12 26.36
N SER A 911 72.07 34.14 26.00
CA SER A 911 72.74 35.03 26.96
C SER A 911 71.77 35.81 27.85
N THR A 912 70.55 36.08 27.38
CA THR A 912 69.49 36.79 28.12
C THR A 912 68.63 35.86 28.98
N GLN A 913 68.80 34.54 28.88
CA GLN A 913 67.99 33.54 29.57
C GLN A 913 68.63 33.11 30.90
N ALA A 914 67.80 32.87 31.92
CA ALA A 914 68.27 32.44 33.24
C ALA A 914 68.91 31.04 33.21
N GLN A 915 69.76 30.71 34.19
CA GLN A 915 70.33 29.36 34.34
C GLN A 915 69.20 28.34 34.55
N GLY A 916 69.18 27.27 33.77
CA GLY A 916 68.05 26.33 33.77
C GLY A 916 68.04 25.34 32.61
N VAL A 917 67.00 24.52 32.56
CA VAL A 917 66.72 23.56 31.48
C VAL A 917 65.76 24.21 30.48
N TYR A 918 66.05 24.05 29.20
CA TYR A 918 65.22 24.51 28.09
C TYR A 918 65.08 23.39 27.05
N PHE A 919 64.07 23.49 26.19
CA PHE A 919 63.87 22.59 25.07
C PHE A 919 63.96 23.38 23.76
N LEU A 920 64.85 22.97 22.87
CA LEU A 920 65.02 23.59 21.56
C LEU A 920 64.39 22.69 20.50
N LYS A 921 63.26 23.10 19.94
CA LYS A 921 62.65 22.47 18.77
C LYS A 921 63.33 23.03 17.52
N VAL A 922 63.93 22.15 16.73
CA VAL A 922 64.64 22.45 15.49
C VAL A 922 63.76 21.96 14.36
N LYS A 923 63.39 22.85 13.44
CA LYS A 923 62.69 22.51 12.20
C LYS A 923 63.68 22.52 11.05
N THR A 924 63.63 21.49 10.22
CA THR A 924 64.43 21.33 9.02
C THR A 924 63.53 21.04 7.84
N ASP A 925 64.06 21.12 6.62
CA ASP A 925 63.33 20.73 5.40
C ASP A 925 62.86 19.26 5.41
N LYS A 926 63.46 18.42 6.27
CA LYS A 926 63.16 16.99 6.38
C LYS A 926 62.31 16.63 7.59
N GLY A 927 61.96 17.58 8.47
CA GLY A 927 61.09 17.36 9.62
C GLY A 927 61.49 18.17 10.85
N SER A 928 61.25 17.65 12.06
CA SER A 928 61.54 18.39 13.30
C SER A 928 62.15 17.54 14.41
N SER A 929 63.01 18.13 15.26
CA SER A 929 63.70 17.42 16.35
C SER A 929 63.78 18.31 17.58
N THR A 930 63.42 17.78 18.76
CA THR A 930 63.47 18.54 20.02
C THR A 930 64.66 18.11 20.86
N GLN A 931 65.57 19.05 21.16
CA GLN A 931 66.79 18.81 21.91
C GLN A 931 66.76 19.52 23.27
N LYS A 932 67.09 18.81 24.33
CA LYS A 932 67.19 19.38 25.68
C LYS A 932 68.48 20.18 25.82
N ILE A 933 68.37 21.45 26.24
CA ILE A 933 69.51 22.36 26.48
C ILE A 933 69.64 22.65 27.97
N ILE A 934 70.87 22.65 28.49
CA ILE A 934 71.19 23.06 29.85
C ILE A 934 71.99 24.37 29.81
N ARG A 935 71.39 25.48 30.28
CA ARG A 935 72.01 26.80 30.36
C ARG A 935 72.75 26.97 31.71
N GLN A 936 74.06 27.20 31.65
CA GLN A 936 74.94 27.35 32.83
C GLN A 936 75.24 28.77 33.27
#